data_AF-A0A9E6DKF0-F1
#
_entry.id   AF-A0A9E6DKF0-F1
#
_cell.length_a   1.000
_cell.length_b   1.000
_cell.length_c   1.000
_cell.angle_alpha   90.00
_cell.angle_beta   90.00
_cell.angle_gamma   90.00
#
_symmetry.space_group_name_H-M   'P 1'
#
loop_
_entity.id
_entity.type
_entity.pdbx_description
1 polymer ?
#
loop_
_entity_poly.entity_id
_entity_poly.type
_entity_poly.pdbx_seq_one_letter_code
_entity_poly.pdbx_strand_id
1 'polypeptide(L)'
;MWHSTVSLPVFGLLLLAALGCTEKEATEPVSFYDRRIQPILQSSCASSPTQSGCHVGFDDRGNAFGNLSVESFEDVSLRRDLLETYGPYGVPALLLKVVPSQPVRLTSWDDSEPLIIDTDIAHAGGSLMDITSSSFTQIQRWIDRGATASNTVPAAADLAATPCVATLGAGEGFDSSVDPSAADFATFRSEVSGVLSSSCVAGNCHGAVANSLYLTCGDTAEQERWNYYAVRDYVSSETHSSEILRRALSQIAGGSFHEGGAIYQTTNDPGYRSIERWAAEKGGPSNVPTDPGFVFFAERVQPVLVKKGCMQLGCHSPSIFHDYRLRGGSGGHFGLPAALKNYDLSLEQISLSSPDPNASRLIRKNLAPRFGGGIRHRGGPLLAGSVLADCDMEAAATGPVNDQDPYCVIAAWIELERQELMSGELPLSAVVYVSRATLPSADTPQDFESFSAGADLVRASAAIDPLDGWITLSDTASLLGPCGLDFATVDLRRPQVSWDGTRIAFAARTAASAPWQIYVSDDTGCSAESAINAAPVDVNGASIPANGELIHNFDPAFAPDGRIVFASTRGNVMNTSGFSYSGPQRSPANPSRLNANLYISESGGIRQLTFLLNQELLPSFMSDGRLIFTTEKRAPKFYQLAGRRINLDGGDYHPLFGQRSTIGYSQLTDVVELSDKNLAAIFSEQGAAHGAGAIAIVNRSLGIDQQSTDPADYTQDPTAIDWPNPDFYQHSISMPDPAASGRLESTNGAYRNPSPLPNGRILVSYAAAETDLSTVTTPFGLVALDPTSGERRSLVAGGPNIVWPVAVYARANHGIFTSRPDEPNGVTRISTADAMQDRAEITFLDLPLLTSLMFQNTRTGRDIASNPQLEIWESLPPAAGVTDYASGGNFVVQDDFGSVYVRRRLLGKPTLSLDGSSRVQVPGGVPLVYSANVRLAGDSAPTRHFLREELQFYPGEMTRQSFPRSMFNGLCGGCHGSVSGMENEISVNPDILTSASNVSAASLLPTEILDRNGAVQGPPFP
;
A
#
# COMPACT_ATOMS: atom_id res chain seq x y z
N MET A 1 31.41 -63.28 -31.35
CA MET A 1 32.66 -64.08 -31.55
C MET A 1 33.79 -63.25 -30.96
N TRP A 2 34.16 -63.50 -29.71
CA TRP A 2 35.29 -64.36 -29.33
C TRP A 2 36.66 -63.95 -29.92
N HIS A 3 37.44 -63.29 -29.04
CA HIS A 3 38.87 -63.56 -28.75
C HIS A 3 39.89 -63.09 -29.80
N SER A 4 41.10 -62.61 -29.49
CA SER A 4 41.91 -62.53 -28.26
C SER A 4 43.17 -61.71 -28.63
N THR A 5 43.59 -60.72 -27.82
CA THR A 5 44.80 -60.70 -26.97
C THR A 5 46.15 -61.02 -27.62
N VAL A 6 47.18 -60.22 -27.30
CA VAL A 6 48.47 -60.72 -26.78
C VAL A 6 49.07 -59.70 -25.80
N SER A 7 49.36 -60.22 -24.61
CA SER A 7 50.04 -59.60 -23.46
C SER A 7 51.53 -59.91 -23.46
N LEU A 8 52.32 -59.26 -22.60
CA LEU A 8 53.45 -59.92 -21.92
C LEU A 8 53.69 -59.35 -20.51
N PRO A 9 54.28 -60.16 -19.60
CA PRO A 9 53.94 -60.20 -18.17
C PRO A 9 55.15 -59.95 -17.23
N VAL A 10 54.93 -60.04 -15.90
CA VAL A 10 55.69 -60.86 -14.93
C VAL A 10 54.95 -60.89 -13.58
N PHE A 11 54.88 -62.10 -13.01
CA PHE A 11 54.35 -62.57 -11.71
C PHE A 11 55.00 -61.89 -10.48
N GLY A 12 54.45 -61.86 -9.25
CA GLY A 12 53.27 -62.50 -8.66
C GLY A 12 53.20 -62.32 -7.13
N LEU A 13 52.13 -62.91 -6.54
CA LEU A 13 51.81 -63.23 -5.12
C LEU A 13 51.03 -62.22 -4.21
N LEU A 14 49.74 -62.56 -4.08
CA LEU A 14 48.98 -62.92 -2.84
C LEU A 14 48.69 -61.90 -1.72
N LEU A 15 47.43 -61.45 -1.74
CA LEU A 15 46.39 -61.33 -0.69
C LEU A 15 46.73 -61.08 0.81
N LEU A 16 45.87 -60.17 1.33
CA LEU A 16 45.20 -60.12 2.65
C LEU A 16 45.81 -59.26 3.78
N ALA A 17 44.96 -58.33 4.21
CA ALA A 17 44.89 -57.63 5.50
C ALA A 17 45.90 -56.48 5.76
N ALA A 18 45.55 -55.29 5.26
CA ALA A 18 45.84 -54.04 5.96
C ALA A 18 44.60 -53.14 5.89
N LEU A 19 43.88 -53.09 7.02
CA LEU A 19 42.90 -52.07 7.36
C LEU A 19 43.59 -50.70 7.35
N GLY A 20 43.52 -50.00 6.22
CA GLY A 20 43.82 -48.58 6.15
C GLY A 20 42.51 -47.82 6.30
N CYS A 21 42.35 -47.12 7.41
CA CYS A 21 41.18 -46.31 7.76
C CYS A 21 40.74 -45.43 6.58
N THR A 22 39.58 -45.74 5.99
CA THR A 22 38.76 -44.70 5.39
C THR A 22 38.36 -43.77 6.53
N GLU A 23 38.82 -42.53 6.52
CA GLU A 23 38.18 -41.47 7.30
C GLU A 23 36.69 -41.57 6.96
N LYS A 24 35.91 -42.03 7.94
CA LYS A 24 34.48 -41.79 7.95
C LYS A 24 34.33 -40.31 7.67
N GLU A 25 33.57 -40.01 6.62
CA GLU A 25 32.77 -38.81 6.49
C GLU A 25 32.53 -38.23 7.89
N ALA A 26 33.20 -37.12 8.20
CA ALA A 26 33.07 -36.51 9.50
C ALA A 26 31.59 -36.20 9.66
N THR A 27 30.90 -36.96 10.50
CA THR A 27 29.54 -36.62 10.92
C THR A 27 29.63 -35.20 11.46
N GLU A 28 29.01 -34.26 10.74
CA GLU A 28 28.78 -32.90 11.19
C GLU A 28 28.46 -32.95 12.70
N PRO A 29 29.21 -32.23 13.55
CA PRO A 29 29.03 -32.32 14.99
C PRO A 29 27.61 -31.88 15.34
N VAL A 30 26.80 -32.81 15.84
CA VAL A 30 25.40 -32.56 16.23
C VAL A 30 25.34 -31.36 17.20
N SER A 31 24.63 -30.31 16.80
CA SER A 31 24.60 -29.03 17.48
C SER A 31 23.84 -29.10 18.81
N PHE A 32 23.77 -27.97 19.54
CA PHE A 32 22.89 -27.89 20.70
C PHE A 32 21.43 -27.93 20.25
N TYR A 33 21.11 -27.23 19.16
CA TYR A 33 19.76 -27.19 18.58
C TYR A 33 19.26 -28.59 18.26
N ASP A 34 20.02 -29.39 17.50
CA ASP A 34 19.61 -30.73 17.05
C ASP A 34 19.35 -31.67 18.23
N ARG A 35 20.11 -31.52 19.33
CA ARG A 35 19.98 -32.38 20.51
C ARG A 35 18.90 -31.95 21.49
N ARG A 36 18.63 -30.65 21.59
CA ARG A 36 17.88 -30.08 22.73
C ARG A 36 16.66 -29.27 22.34
N ILE A 37 16.58 -28.78 21.11
CA ILE A 37 15.52 -27.89 20.64
C ILE A 37 14.70 -28.56 19.54
N GLN A 38 15.35 -29.03 18.47
CA GLN A 38 14.68 -29.69 17.34
C GLN A 38 13.73 -30.82 17.77
N PRO A 39 14.09 -31.74 18.70
CA PRO A 39 13.17 -32.82 19.10
C PRO A 39 11.89 -32.29 19.77
N ILE A 40 11.99 -31.18 20.50
CA ILE A 40 10.83 -30.54 21.13
C ILE A 40 9.92 -29.97 20.04
N LEU A 41 10.47 -29.14 19.15
CA LEU A 41 9.71 -28.51 18.06
C LEU A 41 9.09 -29.55 17.12
N GLN A 42 9.81 -30.62 16.78
CA GLN A 42 9.27 -31.68 15.95
C GLN A 42 8.11 -32.42 16.63
N SER A 43 8.24 -32.74 17.93
CA SER A 43 7.18 -33.44 18.66
C SER A 43 5.95 -32.58 18.92
N SER A 44 6.13 -31.28 19.19
CA SER A 44 5.04 -30.37 19.54
C SER A 44 4.39 -29.73 18.32
N CYS A 45 5.18 -29.28 17.34
CA CYS A 45 4.74 -28.41 16.24
C CYS A 45 4.62 -29.13 14.89
N ALA A 46 5.51 -30.07 14.57
CA ALA A 46 5.45 -30.84 13.31
C ALA A 46 4.52 -32.05 13.44
N SER A 47 4.71 -32.87 14.48
CA SER A 47 4.00 -34.13 14.71
C SER A 47 2.95 -34.00 15.81
N SER A 48 2.34 -32.82 15.95
CA SER A 48 1.38 -32.43 17.00
C SER A 48 0.48 -33.59 17.46
N PRO A 49 -0.02 -33.63 18.72
CA PRO A 49 -0.93 -34.68 19.20
C PRO A 49 -2.15 -34.96 18.31
N THR A 50 -2.54 -34.01 17.43
CA THR A 50 -3.59 -34.18 16.41
C THR A 50 -3.11 -34.76 15.07
N GLN A 51 -1.83 -35.15 14.95
CA GLN A 51 -1.11 -35.66 13.77
C GLN A 51 -1.18 -34.73 12.55
N SER A 52 -1.25 -33.43 12.76
CA SER A 52 -1.66 -32.46 11.72
C SER A 52 -0.56 -31.95 10.78
N GLY A 53 0.72 -32.32 10.95
CA GLY A 53 1.77 -32.04 9.95
C GLY A 53 1.90 -30.56 9.54
N CYS A 54 1.74 -29.60 10.47
CA CYS A 54 1.62 -28.18 10.12
C CYS A 54 2.96 -27.51 9.75
N HIS A 55 3.99 -27.67 10.58
CA HIS A 55 5.27 -26.95 10.44
C HIS A 55 6.38 -27.81 9.83
N VAL A 56 6.04 -28.54 8.76
CA VAL A 56 6.97 -29.31 7.94
C VAL A 56 6.93 -28.78 6.51
N GLY A 57 8.05 -28.88 5.80
CA GLY A 57 8.11 -28.57 4.38
C GLY A 57 7.11 -29.43 3.61
N PHE A 58 6.22 -28.76 2.89
CA PHE A 58 5.28 -29.41 1.99
C PHE A 58 5.93 -29.73 0.64
N ASP A 59 6.87 -28.88 0.22
CA ASP A 59 7.59 -28.98 -1.05
C ASP A 59 9.01 -28.41 -0.94
N ASP A 60 9.75 -28.42 -2.05
CA ASP A 60 11.10 -27.86 -2.17
C ASP A 60 11.13 -26.32 -2.34
N ARG A 61 9.98 -25.65 -2.17
CA ARG A 61 9.81 -24.20 -2.32
C ARG A 61 9.53 -23.49 -1.00
N GLY A 62 9.75 -24.18 0.11
CA GLY A 62 9.59 -23.61 1.44
C GLY A 62 8.12 -23.36 1.80
N ASN A 63 7.15 -23.95 1.08
CA ASN A 63 5.77 -23.91 1.53
C ASN A 63 5.62 -24.76 2.80
N ALA A 64 5.13 -24.14 3.87
CA ALA A 64 4.83 -24.79 5.14
C ALA A 64 3.67 -24.06 5.81
N PHE A 65 2.79 -24.76 6.54
CA PHE A 65 1.68 -24.07 7.18
C PHE A 65 2.19 -23.09 8.24
N GLY A 66 1.58 -21.90 8.30
CA GLY A 66 2.07 -20.80 9.13
C GLY A 66 3.36 -20.13 8.63
N ASN A 67 3.80 -20.45 7.40
CA ASN A 67 5.05 -19.99 6.80
C ASN A 67 6.28 -20.33 7.66
N LEU A 68 6.27 -21.49 8.32
CA LEU A 68 7.30 -21.92 9.27
C LEU A 68 7.54 -23.42 9.10
N SER A 69 8.80 -23.80 8.84
CA SER A 69 9.29 -25.16 9.01
C SER A 69 10.13 -25.24 10.29
N VAL A 70 9.98 -26.33 11.04
CA VAL A 70 10.81 -26.65 12.22
C VAL A 70 11.69 -27.88 11.99
N GLU A 71 11.90 -28.26 10.72
CA GLU A 71 12.63 -29.47 10.37
C GLU A 71 14.13 -29.36 10.59
N SER A 72 14.71 -28.15 10.52
CA SER A 72 16.14 -27.89 10.71
C SER A 72 16.39 -26.59 11.49
N PHE A 73 17.65 -26.31 11.82
CA PHE A 73 18.04 -25.02 12.42
C PHE A 73 17.96 -23.90 11.39
N GLU A 74 18.32 -24.21 10.15
CA GLU A 74 18.31 -23.33 8.99
C GLU A 74 16.89 -22.83 8.73
N ASP A 75 15.89 -23.73 8.73
CA ASP A 75 14.48 -23.38 8.52
C ASP A 75 13.95 -22.41 9.59
N VAL A 76 14.20 -22.71 10.87
CA VAL A 76 13.78 -21.83 11.97
C VAL A 76 14.52 -20.50 11.91
N SER A 77 15.77 -20.50 11.43
CA SER A 77 16.57 -19.28 11.27
C SER A 77 16.09 -18.37 10.15
N LEU A 78 15.23 -18.84 9.23
CA LEU A 78 14.57 -17.96 8.25
C LEU A 78 13.46 -17.09 8.89
N ARG A 79 12.93 -17.54 10.04
CA ARG A 79 11.83 -16.91 10.79
C ARG A 79 12.29 -16.32 12.13
N ARG A 80 13.40 -15.59 12.13
CA ARG A 80 13.94 -14.89 13.32
C ARG A 80 12.94 -13.93 13.94
N ASP A 81 12.04 -13.37 13.14
CA ASP A 81 10.92 -12.54 13.59
C ASP A 81 10.02 -13.24 14.63
N LEU A 82 9.91 -14.57 14.59
CA LEU A 82 9.12 -15.33 15.55
C LEU A 82 9.83 -15.54 16.89
N LEU A 83 11.14 -15.28 16.94
CA LEU A 83 11.98 -15.49 18.13
C LEU A 83 12.17 -14.20 18.93
N GLU A 84 11.76 -13.04 18.38
CA GLU A 84 11.85 -11.76 19.07
C GLU A 84 10.74 -11.61 20.12
N THR A 85 11.12 -11.20 21.34
CA THR A 85 10.16 -10.81 22.38
C THR A 85 9.69 -9.39 22.12
N TYR A 86 8.63 -9.25 21.33
CA TYR A 86 8.05 -7.98 20.92
C TYR A 86 6.66 -7.74 21.53
N GLY A 87 6.34 -6.45 21.73
CA GLY A 87 5.02 -6.00 22.15
C GLY A 87 4.71 -6.28 23.62
N PRO A 88 3.42 -6.38 23.99
CA PRO A 88 3.00 -6.50 25.39
C PRO A 88 3.09 -7.91 25.97
N TYR A 89 3.44 -8.92 25.17
CA TYR A 89 3.21 -10.33 25.52
C TYR A 89 4.27 -10.96 26.44
N GLY A 90 5.46 -10.37 26.54
CA GLY A 90 6.55 -10.86 27.39
C GLY A 90 7.21 -12.18 26.97
N VAL A 91 6.73 -12.82 25.90
CA VAL A 91 7.30 -14.03 25.30
C VAL A 91 7.32 -13.90 23.77
N PRO A 92 8.25 -14.58 23.07
CA PRO A 92 8.34 -14.53 21.61
C PRO A 92 7.16 -15.21 20.92
N ALA A 93 6.83 -14.80 19.70
CA ALA A 93 5.65 -15.24 18.97
C ALA A 93 5.59 -16.77 18.77
N LEU A 94 6.74 -17.42 18.56
CA LEU A 94 6.85 -18.88 18.46
C LEU A 94 6.25 -19.59 19.69
N LEU A 95 6.52 -19.06 20.88
CA LEU A 95 6.02 -19.61 22.15
C LEU A 95 4.60 -19.12 22.45
N LEU A 96 4.32 -17.84 22.20
CA LEU A 96 3.01 -17.22 22.42
C LEU A 96 1.88 -17.97 21.70
N LYS A 97 2.14 -18.47 20.49
CA LYS A 97 1.15 -19.17 19.67
C LYS A 97 0.87 -20.61 20.08
N VAL A 98 1.71 -21.23 20.91
CA VAL A 98 1.59 -22.65 21.26
C VAL A 98 1.17 -22.88 22.71
N VAL A 99 1.08 -21.84 23.53
CA VAL A 99 0.62 -21.93 24.91
C VAL A 99 -0.89 -21.67 25.04
N PRO A 100 -1.54 -22.06 26.15
CA PRO A 100 -2.88 -21.60 26.49
C PRO A 100 -2.96 -20.07 26.66
N SER A 101 -4.17 -19.55 26.71
CA SER A 101 -4.46 -18.19 27.18
C SER A 101 -3.70 -17.89 28.47
N GLN A 102 -3.02 -16.75 28.50
CA GLN A 102 -2.21 -16.31 29.62
C GLN A 102 -2.50 -14.86 29.98
N PRO A 103 -2.38 -14.49 31.27
CA PRO A 103 -2.59 -13.12 31.70
C PRO A 103 -1.41 -12.23 31.26
N VAL A 104 -1.74 -11.07 30.71
CA VAL A 104 -0.81 -9.99 30.37
C VAL A 104 -1.15 -8.77 31.23
N ARG A 105 -0.12 -8.15 31.80
CA ARG A 105 -0.25 -6.94 32.61
C ARG A 105 -0.16 -5.72 31.72
N LEU A 106 -1.22 -4.92 31.66
CA LEU A 106 -1.27 -3.68 30.87
C LEU A 106 -1.33 -2.45 31.77
N THR A 107 -0.52 -1.45 31.48
CA THR A 107 -0.58 -0.12 32.11
C THR A 107 -0.51 0.98 31.06
N SER A 108 -1.05 2.15 31.38
CA SER A 108 -1.02 3.37 30.55
C SER A 108 -0.09 4.41 31.14
N TRP A 109 0.07 5.54 30.46
CA TRP A 109 0.94 6.65 30.87
C TRP A 109 0.57 7.28 32.22
N ASP A 110 -0.66 7.13 32.68
CA ASP A 110 -1.21 7.75 33.87
C ASP A 110 -1.48 6.77 35.02
N ASP A 111 -1.46 5.46 34.78
CA ASP A 111 -1.77 4.45 35.80
C ASP A 111 -0.59 3.50 36.10
N SER A 112 -0.40 3.23 37.39
CA SER A 112 0.52 2.22 37.91
C SER A 112 -0.17 0.88 38.20
N GLU A 113 -1.50 0.89 38.39
CA GLU A 113 -2.28 -0.32 38.62
C GLU A 113 -2.53 -1.05 37.29
N PRO A 114 -2.07 -2.30 37.15
CA PRO A 114 -2.18 -2.99 35.88
C PRO A 114 -3.58 -3.53 35.65
N LEU A 115 -4.13 -3.24 34.47
CA LEU A 115 -5.22 -4.03 33.90
C LEU A 115 -4.68 -5.40 33.50
N ILE A 116 -5.24 -6.46 34.07
CA ILE A 116 -4.88 -7.85 33.72
C ILE A 116 -5.80 -8.32 32.60
N ILE A 117 -5.22 -8.61 31.43
CA ILE A 117 -5.95 -9.14 30.27
C ILE A 117 -5.55 -10.58 30.01
N ASP A 118 -6.53 -11.47 29.90
CA ASP A 118 -6.29 -12.85 29.46
C ASP A 118 -6.23 -12.87 27.92
N THR A 119 -5.08 -13.27 27.38
CA THR A 119 -4.90 -13.36 25.91
C THR A 119 -5.82 -14.41 25.31
N ASP A 120 -6.34 -14.15 24.14
CA ASP A 120 -7.08 -15.09 23.29
C ASP A 120 -6.49 -15.06 21.88
N ILE A 121 -5.28 -15.64 21.77
CA ILE A 121 -4.51 -15.64 20.54
C ILE A 121 -4.68 -17.00 19.87
N ALA A 122 -5.51 -17.02 18.83
CA ALA A 122 -5.79 -18.24 18.10
C ALA A 122 -4.54 -18.82 17.41
N HIS A 123 -4.45 -20.14 17.44
CA HIS A 123 -3.52 -20.97 16.67
C HIS A 123 -4.28 -22.18 16.11
N ALA A 124 -4.07 -22.51 14.83
CA ALA A 124 -4.85 -23.54 14.14
C ALA A 124 -4.68 -24.94 14.77
N GLY A 125 -3.49 -25.22 15.32
CA GLY A 125 -3.21 -26.46 16.06
C GLY A 125 -3.70 -26.47 17.51
N GLY A 126 -4.34 -25.40 17.97
CA GLY A 126 -4.65 -25.16 19.39
C GLY A 126 -3.39 -24.92 20.23
N SER A 127 -3.51 -25.09 21.55
CA SER A 127 -2.40 -25.02 22.49
C SER A 127 -1.64 -26.34 22.51
N LEU A 128 -0.35 -26.30 22.18
CA LEU A 128 0.51 -27.48 21.99
C LEU A 128 1.49 -27.69 23.13
N MET A 129 1.66 -26.70 24.03
CA MET A 129 2.65 -26.72 25.10
C MET A 129 2.12 -26.03 26.36
N ASP A 130 2.51 -26.52 27.53
CA ASP A 130 2.24 -25.87 28.82
C ASP A 130 3.40 -24.93 29.19
N ILE A 131 3.09 -23.72 29.67
CA ILE A 131 4.09 -22.71 30.07
C ILE A 131 5.00 -23.17 31.21
N THR A 132 4.54 -24.09 32.04
CA THR A 132 5.28 -24.69 33.15
C THR A 132 6.14 -25.88 32.72
N SER A 133 6.03 -26.32 31.46
CA SER A 133 6.75 -27.49 30.97
C SER A 133 8.26 -27.23 30.86
N SER A 134 9.04 -28.31 31.01
CA SER A 134 10.48 -28.29 30.74
C SER A 134 10.78 -27.94 29.28
N SER A 135 9.91 -28.37 28.35
CA SER A 135 9.99 -28.04 26.92
C SER A 135 9.92 -26.53 26.68
N PHE A 136 8.94 -25.85 27.28
CA PHE A 136 8.78 -24.39 27.18
C PHE A 136 10.02 -23.68 27.72
N THR A 137 10.43 -24.04 28.93
CA THR A 137 11.59 -23.43 29.60
C THR A 137 12.89 -23.63 28.79
N GLN A 138 13.05 -24.80 28.15
CA GLN A 138 14.22 -25.13 27.34
C GLN A 138 14.29 -24.28 26.06
N ILE A 139 13.16 -24.07 25.38
CA ILE A 139 13.09 -23.22 24.18
C ILE A 139 13.26 -21.75 24.56
N GLN A 140 12.56 -21.26 25.59
CA GLN A 140 12.68 -19.87 26.04
C GLN A 140 14.14 -19.53 26.37
N ARG A 141 14.83 -20.38 27.15
CA ARG A 141 16.25 -20.17 27.47
C ARG A 141 17.18 -20.19 26.27
N TRP A 142 16.84 -20.95 25.23
CA TRP A 142 17.61 -20.95 23.99
C TRP A 142 17.39 -19.66 23.20
N ILE A 143 16.15 -19.16 23.15
CA ILE A 143 15.80 -17.87 22.55
C ILE A 143 16.50 -16.71 23.29
N ASP A 144 16.40 -16.67 24.63
CA ASP A 144 17.05 -15.65 25.47
C ASP A 144 18.58 -15.58 25.31
N ARG A 145 19.18 -16.66 24.78
CA ARG A 145 20.62 -16.76 24.49
C ARG A 145 20.94 -16.52 23.00
N GLY A 146 20.03 -15.93 22.26
CA GLY A 146 20.19 -15.54 20.86
C GLY A 146 19.82 -16.62 19.84
N ALA A 147 19.19 -17.72 20.26
CA ALA A 147 18.73 -18.80 19.40
C ALA A 147 19.80 -19.28 18.38
N THR A 148 21.03 -19.51 18.84
CA THR A 148 22.14 -19.99 18.01
C THR A 148 22.19 -21.52 17.98
N ALA A 149 22.73 -22.12 16.92
CA ALA A 149 22.86 -23.57 16.80
C ALA A 149 23.65 -24.20 17.97
N SER A 150 24.64 -23.46 18.48
CA SER A 150 25.52 -23.85 19.58
C SER A 150 25.05 -23.37 20.97
N ASN A 151 24.00 -22.54 21.05
CA ASN A 151 23.53 -21.88 22.27
C ASN A 151 24.56 -20.94 22.95
N THR A 152 25.46 -20.39 22.14
CA THR A 152 26.37 -19.31 22.53
C THR A 152 25.65 -17.98 22.46
N VAL A 153 25.84 -17.13 23.48
CA VAL A 153 25.30 -15.77 23.51
C VAL A 153 26.04 -14.94 22.46
N PRO A 154 25.36 -14.40 21.44
CA PRO A 154 25.99 -13.54 20.44
C PRO A 154 26.46 -12.23 21.08
N ALA A 155 27.49 -11.62 20.50
CA ALA A 155 27.84 -10.24 20.84
C ALA A 155 26.68 -9.31 20.43
N ALA A 156 26.49 -8.22 21.18
CA ALA A 156 25.54 -7.18 20.77
C ALA A 156 25.92 -6.67 19.37
N ALA A 157 24.93 -6.52 18.50
CA ALA A 157 25.15 -5.95 17.17
C ALA A 157 25.58 -4.49 17.31
N ASP A 158 26.67 -4.13 16.63
CA ASP A 158 27.11 -2.74 16.51
C ASP A 158 26.43 -2.13 15.28
N LEU A 159 25.35 -1.37 15.52
CA LEU A 159 24.59 -0.70 14.47
C LEU A 159 25.29 0.60 14.07
N ALA A 160 25.57 0.76 12.78
CA ALA A 160 26.23 1.96 12.28
C ALA A 160 25.35 3.20 12.52
N ALA A 161 25.88 4.19 13.25
CA ALA A 161 25.22 5.46 13.47
C ALA A 161 25.63 6.50 12.42
N THR A 162 24.65 7.19 11.84
CA THR A 162 24.89 8.35 10.96
C THR A 162 24.89 9.65 11.76
N PRO A 163 25.50 10.74 11.25
CA PRO A 163 25.49 12.04 11.92
C PRO A 163 24.08 12.49 12.31
N CYS A 164 23.96 13.19 13.44
CA CYS A 164 22.70 13.76 13.90
C CYS A 164 22.20 14.86 12.95
N VAL A 165 20.91 15.22 13.11
CA VAL A 165 20.26 16.25 12.32
C VAL A 165 19.99 17.49 13.18
N ALA A 166 20.32 18.67 12.65
CA ALA A 166 20.14 19.96 13.33
C ALA A 166 18.75 20.58 13.11
N THR A 167 17.96 20.05 12.17
CA THR A 167 16.66 20.57 11.76
C THR A 167 15.65 20.42 12.90
N LEU A 168 15.12 21.53 13.42
CA LEU A 168 14.08 21.50 14.44
C LEU A 168 12.82 20.81 13.91
N GLY A 169 12.15 20.06 14.79
CA GLY A 169 10.81 19.59 14.51
C GLY A 169 9.76 20.69 14.71
N ALA A 170 8.50 20.31 14.50
CA ALA A 170 7.35 21.15 14.77
C ALA A 170 6.32 20.35 15.57
N GLY A 171 5.56 21.03 16.42
CA GLY A 171 4.51 20.43 17.22
C GLY A 171 3.63 21.50 17.85
N GLU A 172 2.38 21.15 18.15
CA GLU A 172 1.44 22.07 18.78
C GLU A 172 1.96 22.51 20.17
N GLY A 173 1.97 23.84 20.39
CA GLY A 173 2.47 24.41 21.65
C GLY A 173 3.99 24.38 21.81
N PHE A 174 4.76 24.01 20.78
CA PHE A 174 6.21 24.20 20.77
C PHE A 174 6.58 25.62 20.29
N ASP A 175 7.34 26.36 21.11
CA ASP A 175 7.95 27.63 20.74
C ASP A 175 9.47 27.54 20.92
N SER A 176 10.19 27.60 19.80
CA SER A 176 11.65 27.53 19.80
C SER A 176 12.34 28.69 20.55
N SER A 177 11.65 29.81 20.76
CA SER A 177 12.21 31.04 21.34
C SER A 177 11.99 31.18 22.84
N VAL A 178 11.14 30.34 23.44
CA VAL A 178 10.72 30.45 24.85
C VAL A 178 11.10 29.18 25.61
N ASP A 179 11.80 29.34 26.73
CA ASP A 179 12.06 28.22 27.65
C ASP A 179 10.72 27.71 28.24
N PRO A 180 10.48 26.39 28.27
CA PRO A 180 9.37 25.80 29.00
C PRO A 180 9.32 26.29 30.45
N SER A 181 8.12 26.63 30.93
CA SER A 181 7.90 27.08 32.32
C SER A 181 7.94 25.95 33.36
N ALA A 182 8.01 24.70 32.91
CA ALA A 182 8.03 23.53 33.77
C ALA A 182 9.35 23.44 34.55
N ALA A 183 9.27 23.16 35.86
CA ALA A 183 10.43 23.16 36.75
C ALA A 183 11.50 22.13 36.32
N ASP A 184 11.06 20.97 35.80
CA ASP A 184 11.91 19.87 35.36
C ASP A 184 12.77 20.21 34.13
N PHE A 185 12.45 21.29 33.40
CA PHE A 185 13.25 21.69 32.24
C PHE A 185 14.68 22.13 32.61
N ALA A 186 14.87 22.70 33.80
CA ALA A 186 16.21 23.04 34.28
C ALA A 186 17.06 21.77 34.46
N THR A 187 16.49 20.74 35.10
CA THR A 187 17.11 19.42 35.29
C THR A 187 17.35 18.72 33.96
N PHE A 188 16.38 18.75 33.04
CA PHE A 188 16.54 18.20 31.69
C PHE A 188 17.76 18.78 30.99
N ARG A 189 17.89 20.12 31.00
CA ARG A 189 18.99 20.82 30.34
C ARG A 189 20.34 20.46 30.94
N SER A 190 20.44 20.39 32.27
CA SER A 190 21.71 20.12 32.94
C SER A 190 22.11 18.64 32.97
N GLU A 191 21.17 17.71 32.97
CA GLU A 191 21.45 16.28 33.21
C GLU A 191 21.08 15.35 32.05
N VAL A 192 20.10 15.70 31.22
CA VAL A 192 19.52 14.80 30.20
C VAL A 192 19.88 15.20 28.77
N SER A 193 19.90 16.50 28.45
CA SER A 193 20.18 17.01 27.11
C SER A 193 21.45 16.40 26.49
N GLY A 194 22.56 16.42 27.24
CA GLY A 194 23.83 15.83 26.80
C GLY A 194 23.80 14.30 26.66
N VAL A 195 22.99 13.60 27.47
CA VAL A 195 22.84 12.14 27.40
C VAL A 195 22.10 11.72 26.14
N LEU A 196 21.03 12.42 25.78
CA LEU A 196 20.31 12.16 24.52
C LEU A 196 21.21 12.44 23.32
N SER A 197 21.93 13.57 23.35
CA SER A 197 22.82 14.02 22.28
C SER A 197 23.99 13.06 22.03
N SER A 198 24.45 12.32 23.04
CA SER A 198 25.53 11.35 22.85
C SER A 198 25.07 9.98 22.35
N SER A 199 23.81 9.60 22.59
CA SER A 199 23.40 8.19 22.53
C SER A 199 22.14 7.91 21.71
N CYS A 200 21.33 8.91 21.38
CA CYS A 200 20.00 8.72 20.78
C CYS A 200 19.83 9.39 19.42
N VAL A 201 20.53 10.50 19.18
CA VAL A 201 20.23 11.48 18.10
C VAL A 201 20.77 11.13 16.71
N ALA A 202 21.31 9.91 16.52
CA ALA A 202 21.86 9.51 15.22
C ALA A 202 20.82 9.64 14.10
N GLY A 203 21.22 10.10 12.91
CA GLY A 203 20.32 10.43 11.79
C GLY A 203 19.49 9.26 11.26
N ASN A 204 19.93 8.03 11.47
CA ASN A 204 19.24 6.78 11.14
C ASN A 204 18.58 6.12 12.37
N CYS A 205 18.61 6.80 13.52
CA CYS A 205 17.85 6.49 14.73
C CYS A 205 16.92 7.69 15.01
N HIS A 206 16.92 8.30 16.19
CA HIS A 206 16.00 9.39 16.52
C HIS A 206 16.28 10.70 15.79
N GLY A 207 17.36 10.84 15.03
CA GLY A 207 17.57 11.95 14.09
C GLY A 207 16.76 11.85 12.80
N ALA A 208 15.96 10.79 12.61
CA ALA A 208 15.03 10.66 11.50
C ALA A 208 13.64 11.14 11.89
N VAL A 209 13.05 12.05 11.10
CA VAL A 209 11.66 12.53 11.28
C VAL A 209 10.60 11.43 11.12
N ALA A 210 11.02 10.27 10.58
CA ALA A 210 10.25 9.04 10.50
C ALA A 210 9.98 8.40 11.86
N ASN A 211 10.90 8.60 12.82
CA ASN A 211 10.79 7.97 14.12
C ASN A 211 9.71 8.64 14.95
N SER A 212 8.96 7.84 15.71
CA SER A 212 7.93 8.35 16.63
C SER A 212 8.52 9.34 17.64
N LEU A 213 9.77 9.12 18.04
CA LEU A 213 10.58 10.09 18.79
C LEU A 213 11.61 10.70 17.84
N TYR A 214 11.43 11.98 17.50
CA TYR A 214 12.38 12.76 16.69
C TYR A 214 13.18 13.71 17.58
N LEU A 215 14.51 13.55 17.57
CA LEU A 215 15.48 14.33 18.33
C LEU A 215 16.46 15.01 17.38
N THR A 216 16.91 16.19 17.80
CA THR A 216 17.95 16.97 17.12
C THR A 216 19.31 16.78 17.81
N CYS A 217 20.38 17.28 17.19
CA CYS A 217 21.74 17.23 17.77
C CYS A 217 21.84 17.77 19.21
N GLY A 218 21.01 18.74 19.60
CA GLY A 218 21.03 19.33 20.95
C GLY A 218 22.12 20.38 21.15
N ASP A 219 22.75 20.89 20.08
CA ASP A 219 23.89 21.80 20.14
C ASP A 219 23.50 23.27 20.42
N THR A 220 22.21 23.61 20.28
CA THR A 220 21.68 24.97 20.50
C THR A 220 20.50 24.96 21.47
N ALA A 221 20.22 26.10 22.11
CA ALA A 221 19.11 26.23 23.05
C ALA A 221 17.75 25.85 22.42
N GLU A 222 17.55 26.19 21.15
CA GLU A 222 16.34 25.83 20.40
C GLU A 222 16.23 24.32 20.21
N GLN A 223 17.35 23.64 19.93
CA GLN A 223 17.43 22.19 19.80
C GLN A 223 17.21 21.48 21.14
N GLU A 224 17.75 22.01 22.24
CA GLU A 224 17.49 21.49 23.58
C GLU A 224 16.00 21.60 23.96
N ARG A 225 15.36 22.75 23.65
CA ARG A 225 13.91 22.95 23.84
C ARG A 225 13.11 21.95 23.02
N TRP A 226 13.49 21.69 21.77
CA TRP A 226 12.84 20.68 20.94
C TRP A 226 13.01 19.28 21.54
N ASN A 227 14.23 18.90 21.91
CA ASN A 227 14.50 17.58 22.49
C ASN A 227 13.71 17.37 23.79
N TYR A 228 13.57 18.41 24.63
CA TYR A 228 12.66 18.40 25.78
C TYR A 228 11.22 18.17 25.33
N TYR A 229 10.71 19.01 24.42
CA TYR A 229 9.35 18.92 23.91
C TYR A 229 9.02 17.52 23.36
N ALA A 230 9.93 16.92 22.60
CA ALA A 230 9.72 15.62 21.96
C ALA A 230 9.72 14.45 22.95
N VAL A 231 10.58 14.49 23.97
CA VAL A 231 10.75 13.36 24.91
C VAL A 231 9.82 13.43 26.13
N ARG A 232 9.28 14.60 26.45
CA ARG A 232 8.51 14.84 27.67
C ARG A 232 7.29 13.91 27.83
N ASP A 233 6.63 13.55 26.73
CA ASP A 233 5.44 12.69 26.76
C ASP A 233 5.76 11.19 26.77
N TYR A 234 7.05 10.81 26.68
CA TYR A 234 7.53 9.44 26.88
C TYR A 234 7.77 9.10 28.36
N VAL A 235 7.54 10.06 29.26
CA VAL A 235 7.57 9.88 30.71
C VAL A 235 6.16 9.53 31.20
N SER A 236 6.06 8.51 32.04
CA SER A 236 4.82 8.04 32.64
C SER A 236 4.74 8.42 34.12
N SER A 237 3.54 8.38 34.70
CA SER A 237 3.32 8.67 36.13
C SER A 237 4.16 7.74 37.02
N GLU A 238 4.22 6.45 36.68
CA GLU A 238 5.17 5.50 37.25
C GLU A 238 6.51 5.59 36.50
N THR A 239 7.50 6.20 37.14
CA THR A 239 8.78 6.57 36.52
C THR A 239 9.43 5.39 35.80
N HIS A 240 9.55 4.22 36.45
CA HIS A 240 10.26 3.07 35.90
C HIS A 240 9.53 2.39 34.73
N SER A 241 8.25 2.74 34.52
CA SER A 241 7.46 2.28 33.37
C SER A 241 7.70 3.11 32.11
N SER A 242 8.21 4.34 32.25
CA SER A 242 8.44 5.29 31.15
C SER A 242 9.16 4.65 29.96
N GLU A 243 8.62 4.82 28.76
CA GLU A 243 9.18 4.20 27.55
C GLU A 243 10.61 4.68 27.27
N ILE A 244 10.94 5.93 27.58
CA ILE A 244 12.29 6.49 27.43
C ILE A 244 13.34 5.76 28.30
N LEU A 245 12.92 5.15 29.40
CA LEU A 245 13.78 4.33 30.26
C LEU A 245 13.76 2.86 29.84
N ARG A 246 12.57 2.29 29.63
CA ARG A 246 12.42 0.84 29.37
C ARG A 246 12.97 0.42 28.03
N ARG A 247 12.79 1.21 26.97
CA ARG A 247 13.31 0.87 25.63
C ARG A 247 14.82 0.98 25.54
N ALA A 248 15.43 1.91 26.27
CA ALA A 248 16.87 2.09 26.26
C ALA A 248 17.62 1.04 27.09
N LEU A 249 16.94 0.36 28.02
CA LEU A 249 17.52 -0.62 28.94
C LEU A 249 17.57 -2.03 28.32
N SER A 250 18.60 -2.81 28.65
CA SER A 250 18.69 -4.21 28.25
C SER A 250 17.52 -5.04 28.79
N GLN A 251 17.02 -5.98 27.98
CA GLN A 251 15.93 -6.88 28.41
C GLN A 251 16.32 -7.71 29.65
N ILE A 252 17.60 -8.09 29.79
CA ILE A 252 18.12 -8.81 30.97
C ILE A 252 17.98 -7.95 32.25
N ALA A 253 18.11 -6.63 32.14
CA ALA A 253 17.93 -5.69 33.24
C ALA A 253 16.48 -5.23 33.42
N GLY A 254 15.51 -5.80 32.69
CA GLY A 254 14.09 -5.45 32.78
C GLY A 254 13.60 -4.44 31.73
N GLY A 255 14.43 -4.13 30.73
CA GLY A 255 14.04 -3.32 29.58
C GLY A 255 13.13 -4.05 28.57
N SER A 256 12.87 -3.41 27.44
CA SER A 256 11.98 -3.92 26.39
C SER A 256 12.64 -3.92 25.01
N PHE A 257 11.97 -4.50 24.01
CA PHE A 257 12.42 -4.43 22.62
C PHE A 257 12.61 -2.98 22.14
N HIS A 258 13.73 -2.74 21.46
CA HIS A 258 14.10 -1.49 20.81
C HIS A 258 14.90 -1.84 19.56
N GLU A 259 14.48 -1.32 18.40
CA GLU A 259 15.11 -1.65 17.10
C GLU A 259 16.60 -1.28 17.07
N GLY A 260 16.96 -0.17 17.73
CA GLY A 260 18.37 0.26 17.87
C GLY A 260 19.18 -0.54 18.91
N GLY A 261 18.64 -1.61 19.49
CA GLY A 261 19.28 -2.39 20.54
C GLY A 261 19.32 -1.69 21.92
N ALA A 262 20.01 -2.31 22.87
CA ALA A 262 20.13 -1.79 24.24
C ALA A 262 21.22 -0.70 24.34
N ILE A 263 20.83 0.49 24.82
CA ILE A 263 21.75 1.61 25.07
C ILE A 263 22.40 1.47 26.46
N TYR A 264 21.60 1.06 27.45
CA TYR A 264 22.03 0.84 28.82
C TYR A 264 21.96 -0.64 29.16
N GLN A 265 23.01 -1.17 29.75
CA GLN A 265 23.07 -2.56 30.18
C GLN A 265 22.45 -2.75 31.57
N THR A 266 22.51 -1.72 32.42
CA THR A 266 21.99 -1.77 33.79
C THR A 266 21.33 -0.46 34.21
N THR A 267 20.46 -0.51 35.23
CA THR A 267 19.87 0.70 35.82
C THR A 267 20.89 1.56 36.59
N ASN A 268 22.13 1.11 36.77
CA ASN A 268 23.19 1.88 37.39
C ASN A 268 24.02 2.69 36.40
N ASP A 269 23.76 2.55 35.10
CA ASP A 269 24.49 3.29 34.07
C ASP A 269 24.22 4.80 34.26
N PRO A 270 25.25 5.67 34.22
CA PRO A 270 25.08 7.09 34.57
C PRO A 270 24.03 7.80 33.72
N GLY A 271 23.98 7.52 32.41
CA GLY A 271 22.97 8.09 31.52
C GLY A 271 21.54 7.66 31.86
N TYR A 272 21.35 6.39 32.25
CA TYR A 272 20.06 5.89 32.73
C TYR A 272 19.61 6.65 33.99
N ARG A 273 20.49 6.78 34.98
CA ARG A 273 20.19 7.49 36.25
C ARG A 273 19.86 8.97 36.03
N SER A 274 20.51 9.65 35.08
CA SER A 274 20.16 11.02 34.71
C SER A 274 18.72 11.13 34.20
N ILE A 275 18.34 10.25 33.26
CA ILE A 275 16.97 10.24 32.71
C ILE A 275 15.96 9.85 33.80
N GLU A 276 16.28 8.87 34.65
CA GLU A 276 15.42 8.40 35.74
C GLU A 276 15.09 9.53 36.74
N ARG A 277 16.08 10.30 37.18
CA ARG A 277 15.86 11.44 38.09
C ARG A 277 14.97 12.51 37.46
N TRP A 278 15.24 12.89 36.22
CA TRP A 278 14.43 13.86 35.51
C TRP A 278 12.99 13.35 35.30
N ALA A 279 12.82 12.09 34.90
CA ALA A 279 11.50 11.48 34.72
C ALA A 279 10.69 11.46 36.03
N ALA A 280 11.34 11.17 37.17
CA ALA A 280 10.72 11.25 38.49
C ALA A 280 10.30 12.67 38.87
N GLU A 281 11.12 13.68 38.55
CA GLU A 281 10.77 15.09 38.76
C GLU A 281 9.61 15.54 37.87
N LYS A 282 9.60 15.07 36.61
CA LYS A 282 8.56 15.40 35.64
C LYS A 282 7.19 14.81 36.00
N GLY A 283 7.15 13.56 36.45
CA GLY A 283 5.94 12.93 37.01
C GLY A 283 4.84 12.53 36.01
N GLY A 284 5.09 12.56 34.69
CA GLY A 284 4.16 12.09 33.66
C GLY A 284 4.12 12.98 32.40
N PRO A 285 3.26 12.64 31.42
CA PRO A 285 3.14 13.41 30.19
C PRO A 285 2.44 14.75 30.42
N SER A 286 2.58 15.69 29.49
CA SER A 286 2.07 17.06 29.62
C SER A 286 0.83 17.35 28.78
N ASN A 287 0.59 16.59 27.71
CA ASN A 287 -0.43 16.85 26.71
C ASN A 287 -1.42 15.68 26.55
N VAL A 288 -2.04 15.22 27.64
CA VAL A 288 -3.00 14.11 27.60
C VAL A 288 -4.34 14.59 27.00
N PRO A 289 -4.82 14.04 25.87
CA PRO A 289 -6.14 14.39 25.36
C PRO A 289 -7.25 13.89 26.29
N THR A 290 -8.29 14.71 26.43
CA THR A 290 -9.48 14.38 27.23
C THR A 290 -10.67 13.99 26.37
N ASP A 291 -10.46 13.78 25.07
CA ASP A 291 -11.49 13.35 24.14
C ASP A 291 -12.04 11.97 24.57
N PRO A 292 -13.37 11.80 24.71
CA PRO A 292 -13.96 10.52 25.12
C PRO A 292 -13.61 9.35 24.19
N GLY A 293 -13.47 9.60 22.89
CA GLY A 293 -13.09 8.58 21.90
C GLY A 293 -11.68 8.04 22.15
N PHE A 294 -10.71 8.94 22.35
CA PHE A 294 -9.35 8.58 22.72
C PHE A 294 -9.27 7.82 24.06
N VAL A 295 -9.95 8.30 25.10
CA VAL A 295 -9.95 7.65 26.43
C VAL A 295 -10.54 6.24 26.32
N PHE A 296 -11.69 6.10 25.66
CA PHE A 296 -12.31 4.79 25.42
C PHE A 296 -11.37 3.86 24.64
N PHE A 297 -10.69 4.39 23.61
CA PHE A 297 -9.74 3.60 22.85
C PHE A 297 -8.60 3.09 23.74
N ALA A 298 -7.96 3.96 24.50
CA ALA A 298 -6.80 3.60 25.33
C ALA A 298 -7.16 2.58 26.42
N GLU A 299 -8.32 2.74 27.06
CA GLU A 299 -8.76 1.91 28.20
C GLU A 299 -9.47 0.62 27.79
N ARG A 300 -10.05 0.56 26.59
CA ARG A 300 -10.94 -0.53 26.15
C ARG A 300 -10.48 -1.18 24.86
N VAL A 301 -10.34 -0.40 23.79
CA VAL A 301 -10.04 -0.92 22.43
C VAL A 301 -8.61 -1.45 22.36
N GLN A 302 -7.63 -0.68 22.80
CA GLN A 302 -6.23 -1.08 22.80
C GLN A 302 -6.02 -2.40 23.58
N PRO A 303 -6.57 -2.58 24.80
CA PRO A 303 -6.55 -3.85 25.50
C PRO A 303 -7.16 -5.03 24.73
N VAL A 304 -8.29 -4.85 24.02
CA VAL A 304 -8.86 -5.95 23.22
C VAL A 304 -8.01 -6.27 21.97
N LEU A 305 -7.33 -5.30 21.38
CA LEU A 305 -6.34 -5.54 20.32
C LEU A 305 -5.15 -6.34 20.85
N VAL A 306 -4.70 -6.06 22.09
CA VAL A 306 -3.69 -6.87 22.77
C VAL A 306 -4.21 -8.29 23.00
N LYS A 307 -5.40 -8.44 23.59
CA LYS A 307 -6.05 -9.72 23.87
C LYS A 307 -6.05 -10.64 22.65
N LYS A 308 -6.39 -10.10 21.47
CA LYS A 308 -6.47 -10.86 20.21
C LYS A 308 -5.15 -11.01 19.46
N GLY A 309 -4.04 -10.53 20.01
CA GLY A 309 -2.71 -10.76 19.44
C GLY A 309 -2.33 -9.82 18.30
N CYS A 310 -3.01 -8.69 18.11
CA CYS A 310 -2.80 -7.80 16.97
C CYS A 310 -1.40 -7.17 16.95
N MET A 311 -0.78 -6.97 18.11
CA MET A 311 0.50 -6.26 18.27
C MET A 311 1.72 -7.20 18.26
N GLN A 312 1.64 -8.33 17.57
CA GLN A 312 2.80 -9.20 17.32
C GLN A 312 3.69 -8.63 16.19
N LEU A 313 4.98 -8.96 16.21
CA LEU A 313 5.96 -8.45 15.23
C LEU A 313 5.54 -8.72 13.78
N GLY A 314 5.07 -9.93 13.49
CA GLY A 314 4.56 -10.35 12.18
C GLY A 314 3.13 -9.93 11.84
N CYS A 315 2.44 -9.18 12.71
CA CYS A 315 1.05 -8.73 12.51
C CYS A 315 1.00 -7.23 12.26
N HIS A 316 0.84 -6.39 13.30
CA HIS A 316 0.71 -4.94 13.17
C HIS A 316 1.83 -4.18 13.88
N SER A 317 3.09 -4.59 13.73
CA SER A 317 4.24 -3.86 14.30
C SER A 317 4.71 -2.68 13.43
N PRO A 318 5.61 -1.81 13.90
CA PRO A 318 6.30 -0.83 13.04
C PRO A 318 7.07 -1.45 11.88
N SER A 319 7.54 -2.69 12.04
CA SER A 319 8.42 -3.35 11.08
C SER A 319 7.67 -4.06 9.94
N ILE A 320 6.33 -4.17 10.02
CA ILE A 320 5.50 -4.79 8.97
C ILE A 320 5.23 -3.81 7.82
N PHE A 321 5.21 -4.33 6.59
CA PHE A 321 4.99 -3.54 5.39
C PHE A 321 3.50 -3.34 5.03
N HIS A 322 2.76 -2.60 5.86
CA HIS A 322 1.42 -2.09 5.53
C HIS A 322 1.07 -0.83 6.35
N ASP A 323 -0.05 -0.16 6.06
CA ASP A 323 -0.38 1.15 6.64
C ASP A 323 -0.77 1.11 8.14
N TYR A 324 -1.27 -0.03 8.66
CA TYR A 324 -1.78 -0.15 10.04
C TYR A 324 -0.73 -0.70 11.03
N ARG A 325 0.27 0.12 11.41
CA ARG A 325 1.47 -0.27 12.18
C ARG A 325 1.41 0.13 13.66
N LEU A 326 0.69 -0.64 14.47
CA LEU A 326 0.54 -0.41 15.91
C LEU A 326 1.88 -0.43 16.68
N ARG A 327 2.01 0.47 17.65
CA ARG A 327 3.08 0.53 18.64
C ARG A 327 2.75 -0.43 19.78
N GLY A 328 3.55 -1.48 19.95
CA GLY A 328 3.33 -2.51 20.98
C GLY A 328 3.69 -2.10 22.42
N GLY A 329 3.92 -0.80 22.67
CA GLY A 329 4.38 -0.29 23.97
C GLY A 329 5.76 -0.83 24.37
N SER A 330 6.07 -0.80 25.67
CA SER A 330 7.30 -1.32 26.27
C SER A 330 6.98 -2.44 27.27
N GLY A 331 6.71 -3.65 26.77
CA GLY A 331 6.50 -4.84 27.61
C GLY A 331 5.28 -4.72 28.53
N GLY A 332 4.12 -4.41 27.95
CA GLY A 332 2.82 -4.30 28.63
C GLY A 332 2.44 -2.86 29.00
N HIS A 333 3.41 -1.94 29.01
CA HIS A 333 3.15 -0.53 29.26
C HIS A 333 2.98 0.24 27.95
N PHE A 334 1.93 1.07 27.84
CA PHE A 334 1.72 1.99 26.72
C PHE A 334 1.89 3.44 27.18
N GLY A 335 2.97 4.09 26.74
CA GLY A 335 3.13 5.52 26.91
C GLY A 335 2.12 6.30 26.06
N LEU A 336 1.91 7.58 26.40
CA LEU A 336 0.96 8.44 25.71
C LEU A 336 1.20 8.50 24.18
N PRO A 337 2.45 8.68 23.68
CA PRO A 337 2.72 8.68 22.23
C PRO A 337 2.35 7.37 21.54
N ALA A 338 2.52 6.22 22.21
CA ALA A 338 2.17 4.92 21.66
C ALA A 338 0.64 4.76 21.57
N ALA A 339 -0.08 5.15 22.61
CA ALA A 339 -1.55 5.11 22.65
C ALA A 339 -2.17 6.04 21.61
N LEU A 340 -1.69 7.29 21.50
CA LEU A 340 -2.15 8.25 20.49
C LEU A 340 -1.91 7.73 19.08
N LYS A 341 -0.70 7.23 18.80
CA LYS A 341 -0.42 6.70 17.47
C LYS A 341 -1.29 5.50 17.13
N ASN A 342 -1.57 4.62 18.10
CA ASN A 342 -2.47 3.49 17.92
C ASN A 342 -3.91 3.92 17.67
N TYR A 343 -4.36 4.97 18.36
CA TYR A 343 -5.67 5.57 18.18
C TYR A 343 -5.84 6.12 16.76
N ASP A 344 -4.95 6.99 16.32
CA ASP A 344 -4.96 7.59 14.97
C ASP A 344 -4.97 6.51 13.87
N LEU A 345 -4.07 5.53 14.02
CA LEU A 345 -3.96 4.41 13.08
C LEU A 345 -5.24 3.56 13.03
N SER A 346 -5.93 3.40 14.16
CA SER A 346 -7.17 2.63 14.26
C SER A 346 -8.37 3.39 13.73
N LEU A 347 -8.42 4.72 13.95
CA LEU A 347 -9.42 5.61 13.35
C LEU A 347 -9.36 5.54 11.82
N GLU A 348 -8.16 5.48 11.24
CA GLU A 348 -8.01 5.28 9.81
C GLU A 348 -8.63 3.95 9.34
N GLN A 349 -8.80 2.91 10.19
CA GLN A 349 -9.34 1.60 9.79
C GLN A 349 -10.85 1.43 9.98
N ILE A 350 -11.56 2.46 10.46
CA ILE A 350 -13.01 2.40 10.68
C ILE A 350 -13.78 3.27 9.69
N SER A 351 -15.03 2.89 9.41
CA SER A 351 -15.89 3.58 8.47
C SER A 351 -16.95 4.39 9.21
N LEU A 352 -16.63 5.63 9.55
CA LEU A 352 -17.55 6.53 10.28
C LEU A 352 -18.80 6.90 9.47
N SER A 353 -18.73 6.86 8.14
CA SER A 353 -19.88 7.11 7.27
C SER A 353 -20.94 6.01 7.28
N SER A 354 -20.66 4.86 7.91
CA SER A 354 -21.58 3.73 8.01
C SER A 354 -22.22 3.69 9.40
N PRO A 355 -23.54 3.50 9.52
CA PRO A 355 -24.15 3.11 10.79
C PRO A 355 -23.89 1.63 11.15
N ASP A 356 -23.51 0.80 10.17
CA ASP A 356 -23.10 -0.59 10.42
C ASP A 356 -21.59 -0.66 10.70
N PRO A 357 -21.16 -1.03 11.92
CA PRO A 357 -19.74 -1.15 12.26
C PRO A 357 -19.02 -2.25 11.45
N ASN A 358 -19.73 -3.23 10.86
CA ASN A 358 -19.12 -4.25 10.01
C ASN A 358 -18.58 -3.70 8.69
N ALA A 359 -18.97 -2.48 8.29
CA ALA A 359 -18.34 -1.79 7.18
C ALA A 359 -16.88 -1.40 7.47
N SER A 360 -16.49 -1.31 8.74
CA SER A 360 -15.14 -0.95 9.16
C SER A 360 -14.13 -2.07 8.91
N ARG A 361 -13.00 -1.76 8.27
CA ARG A 361 -11.94 -2.73 7.98
C ARG A 361 -11.40 -3.43 9.22
N LEU A 362 -11.30 -2.70 10.35
CA LEU A 362 -10.84 -3.23 11.63
C LEU A 362 -11.69 -4.43 12.11
N ILE A 363 -13.01 -4.35 11.91
CA ILE A 363 -13.94 -5.44 12.23
C ILE A 363 -13.97 -6.45 11.08
N ARG A 364 -14.21 -6.00 9.84
CA ARG A 364 -14.49 -6.87 8.70
C ARG A 364 -13.39 -7.87 8.39
N LYS A 365 -12.11 -7.50 8.56
CA LYS A 365 -10.98 -8.43 8.43
C LYS A 365 -10.97 -9.55 9.46
N ASN A 366 -11.60 -9.33 10.60
CA ASN A 366 -11.63 -10.27 11.70
C ASN A 366 -12.94 -11.07 11.77
N LEU A 367 -13.87 -10.84 10.85
CA LEU A 367 -15.06 -11.68 10.67
C LEU A 367 -14.77 -12.84 9.70
N ALA A 368 -15.52 -13.93 9.83
CA ALA A 368 -15.40 -15.07 8.93
C ALA A 368 -15.95 -14.72 7.53
N PRO A 369 -15.18 -14.92 6.43
CA PRO A 369 -15.63 -14.48 5.09
C PRO A 369 -16.92 -15.11 4.59
N ARG A 370 -17.17 -16.40 4.88
CA ARG A 370 -18.35 -17.12 4.37
C ARG A 370 -19.60 -16.99 5.22
N PHE A 371 -19.48 -16.65 6.50
CA PHE A 371 -20.58 -16.76 7.46
C PHE A 371 -20.82 -15.48 8.29
N GLY A 372 -19.88 -14.54 8.28
CA GLY A 372 -19.96 -13.30 9.06
C GLY A 372 -19.74 -12.03 8.23
N GLY A 373 -19.84 -12.09 6.90
CA GLY A 373 -19.62 -10.91 6.04
C GLY A 373 -18.18 -10.39 6.00
N GLY A 374 -17.23 -11.20 6.49
CA GLY A 374 -15.83 -10.80 6.61
C GLY A 374 -15.04 -10.81 5.31
N ILE A 375 -13.79 -10.34 5.39
CA ILE A 375 -12.82 -10.39 4.28
C ILE A 375 -11.56 -11.14 4.70
N ARG A 376 -10.81 -11.67 3.72
CA ARG A 376 -9.59 -12.44 4.00
C ARG A 376 -8.56 -11.60 4.79
N HIS A 377 -8.00 -12.23 5.82
CA HIS A 377 -7.00 -11.68 6.70
C HIS A 377 -5.94 -12.73 7.00
N ARG A 378 -4.66 -12.36 6.89
CA ARG A 378 -3.53 -13.27 7.16
C ARG A 378 -3.52 -13.75 8.62
N GLY A 379 -3.99 -12.92 9.56
CA GLY A 379 -4.14 -13.30 10.96
C GLY A 379 -5.36 -14.18 11.26
N GLY A 380 -6.21 -14.47 10.28
CA GLY A 380 -7.47 -15.21 10.46
C GLY A 380 -8.61 -14.35 11.02
N PRO A 381 -9.81 -14.94 11.19
CA PRO A 381 -11.00 -14.23 11.64
C PRO A 381 -11.07 -14.17 13.17
N LEU A 382 -10.41 -13.18 13.78
CA LEU A 382 -10.24 -13.06 15.25
C LEU A 382 -11.53 -12.74 16.03
N LEU A 383 -12.60 -12.32 15.34
CA LEU A 383 -13.92 -11.96 15.85
C LEU A 383 -15.02 -12.89 15.28
N ALA A 384 -14.65 -14.09 14.83
CA ALA A 384 -15.62 -15.04 14.28
C ALA A 384 -16.70 -15.43 15.31
N GLY A 385 -17.96 -15.43 14.87
CA GLY A 385 -19.11 -15.83 15.69
C GLY A 385 -19.82 -14.67 16.41
N SER A 386 -19.22 -13.48 16.44
CA SER A 386 -19.83 -12.28 17.02
C SER A 386 -20.81 -11.63 16.04
N VAL A 387 -21.93 -11.12 16.57
CA VAL A 387 -22.93 -10.34 15.81
C VAL A 387 -23.41 -9.14 16.63
N LEU A 388 -23.68 -8.02 15.96
CA LEU A 388 -24.09 -6.77 16.61
C LEU A 388 -25.35 -6.89 17.45
N ALA A 389 -26.31 -7.72 17.02
CA ALA A 389 -27.58 -7.90 17.72
C ALA A 389 -27.43 -8.51 19.12
N ASP A 390 -26.31 -9.20 19.39
CA ASP A 390 -26.03 -9.85 20.67
C ASP A 390 -25.21 -8.94 21.61
N CYS A 391 -24.81 -7.74 21.16
CA CYS A 391 -23.98 -6.84 21.94
C CYS A 391 -24.76 -6.10 23.03
N ASP A 392 -24.29 -6.22 24.27
CA ASP A 392 -24.59 -5.28 25.35
C ASP A 392 -23.59 -4.11 25.29
N MET A 393 -24.01 -3.00 24.69
CA MET A 393 -23.15 -1.84 24.45
C MET A 393 -22.77 -1.11 25.75
N GLU A 394 -23.63 -1.15 26.77
CA GLU A 394 -23.34 -0.55 28.08
C GLU A 394 -22.28 -1.37 28.82
N ALA A 395 -22.40 -2.70 28.79
CA ALA A 395 -21.40 -3.60 29.34
C ALA A 395 -20.07 -3.53 28.57
N ALA A 396 -20.12 -3.42 27.23
CA ALA A 396 -18.93 -3.22 26.42
C ALA A 396 -18.17 -1.94 26.80
N ALA A 397 -18.90 -0.88 27.16
CA ALA A 397 -18.32 0.39 27.60
C ALA A 397 -17.78 0.37 29.03
N THR A 398 -18.45 -0.31 29.96
CA THR A 398 -18.20 -0.13 31.41
C THR A 398 -17.80 -1.40 32.17
N GLY A 399 -18.12 -2.58 31.65
CA GLY A 399 -17.90 -3.86 32.31
C GLY A 399 -16.42 -4.29 32.31
N PRO A 400 -16.04 -5.36 33.03
CA PRO A 400 -14.66 -5.88 33.01
C PRO A 400 -14.25 -6.32 31.59
N VAL A 401 -13.11 -5.83 31.07
CA VAL A 401 -12.67 -6.07 29.67
C VAL A 401 -12.55 -7.56 29.35
N ASN A 402 -12.12 -8.40 30.30
CA ASN A 402 -11.98 -9.84 30.06
C ASN A 402 -13.31 -10.55 29.77
N ASP A 403 -14.40 -10.04 30.32
CA ASP A 403 -15.73 -10.62 30.20
C ASP A 403 -16.48 -10.12 28.97
N GLN A 404 -15.97 -9.07 28.30
CA GLN A 404 -16.62 -8.49 27.12
C GLN A 404 -16.19 -9.18 25.83
N ASP A 405 -17.11 -9.29 24.88
CA ASP A 405 -16.78 -9.64 23.50
C ASP A 405 -15.97 -8.49 22.87
N PRO A 406 -14.72 -8.74 22.40
CA PRO A 406 -13.92 -7.74 21.69
C PRO A 406 -14.63 -7.06 20.53
N TYR A 407 -15.51 -7.77 19.82
CA TYR A 407 -16.33 -7.20 18.75
C TYR A 407 -17.21 -6.07 19.29
N CYS A 408 -17.92 -6.29 20.40
CA CYS A 408 -18.84 -5.32 20.98
C CYS A 408 -18.11 -4.10 21.53
N VAL A 409 -16.91 -4.28 22.10
CA VAL A 409 -16.05 -3.15 22.55
C VAL A 409 -15.65 -2.27 21.37
N ILE A 410 -15.21 -2.85 20.25
CA ILE A 410 -14.83 -2.10 19.06
C ILE A 410 -16.06 -1.44 18.43
N ALA A 411 -17.20 -2.12 18.37
CA ALA A 411 -18.45 -1.56 17.86
C ALA A 411 -18.94 -0.36 18.69
N ALA A 412 -18.82 -0.42 20.03
CA ALA A 412 -19.17 0.67 20.92
C ALA A 412 -18.27 1.89 20.72
N TRP A 413 -16.98 1.67 20.52
CA TRP A 413 -16.05 2.73 20.17
C TRP A 413 -16.38 3.38 18.82
N ILE A 414 -16.66 2.58 17.77
CA ILE A 414 -17.03 3.11 16.45
C ILE A 414 -18.28 3.99 16.53
N GLU A 415 -19.30 3.57 17.29
CA GLU A 415 -20.52 4.37 17.45
C GLU A 415 -20.24 5.67 18.22
N LEU A 416 -19.39 5.64 19.25
CA LEU A 416 -18.94 6.85 19.97
C LEU A 416 -18.24 7.83 19.03
N GLU A 417 -17.26 7.36 18.25
CA GLU A 417 -16.55 8.18 17.26
C GLU A 417 -17.48 8.75 16.21
N ARG A 418 -18.46 7.95 15.75
CA ARG A 418 -19.44 8.40 14.76
C ARG A 418 -20.35 9.49 15.32
N GLN A 419 -20.79 9.37 16.58
CA GLN A 419 -21.63 10.36 17.24
C GLN A 419 -20.94 11.71 17.40
N GLU A 420 -19.62 11.71 17.62
CA GLU A 420 -18.83 12.93 17.75
C GLU A 420 -18.45 13.50 16.37
N LEU A 421 -17.83 12.69 15.52
CA LEU A 421 -17.17 13.15 14.29
C LEU A 421 -18.09 13.26 13.08
N MET A 422 -19.24 12.58 13.10
CA MET A 422 -20.23 12.62 11.99
C MET A 422 -21.56 13.27 12.44
N SER A 423 -21.56 13.98 13.57
CA SER A 423 -22.76 14.66 14.07
C SER A 423 -23.22 15.77 13.12
N GLY A 424 -24.44 15.66 12.60
CA GLY A 424 -24.99 16.65 11.67
C GLY A 424 -24.49 16.55 10.23
N GLU A 425 -23.63 15.57 9.93
CA GLU A 425 -23.20 15.26 8.56
C GLU A 425 -24.35 14.67 7.72
N LEU A 426 -24.31 14.88 6.40
CA LEU A 426 -25.38 14.48 5.49
C LEU A 426 -25.44 12.94 5.35
N PRO A 427 -26.52 12.26 5.81
CA PRO A 427 -26.70 10.84 5.53
C PRO A 427 -26.94 10.60 4.03
N LEU A 428 -27.05 9.34 3.61
CA LEU A 428 -27.50 9.04 2.24
C LEU A 428 -28.84 9.74 1.97
N SER A 429 -28.82 10.65 0.99
CA SER A 429 -29.97 11.51 0.67
C SER A 429 -30.42 11.38 -0.78
N ALA A 430 -29.52 11.02 -1.69
CA ALA A 430 -29.82 10.86 -3.11
C ALA A 430 -28.86 9.92 -3.82
N VAL A 431 -29.25 9.49 -5.02
CA VAL A 431 -28.37 8.94 -6.05
C VAL A 431 -28.46 9.83 -7.28
N VAL A 432 -27.31 10.17 -7.86
CA VAL A 432 -27.21 10.91 -9.12
C VAL A 432 -26.66 9.99 -10.19
N TYR A 433 -27.23 10.02 -11.39
CA TYR A 433 -26.79 9.19 -12.50
C TYR A 433 -27.05 9.89 -13.85
N VAL A 434 -26.39 9.40 -14.90
CA VAL A 434 -26.66 9.85 -16.27
C VAL A 434 -27.61 8.86 -16.94
N SER A 435 -28.71 9.38 -17.49
CA SER A 435 -29.65 8.63 -18.32
C SER A 435 -29.46 9.03 -19.78
N ARG A 436 -29.26 8.08 -20.69
CA ARG A 436 -29.06 8.37 -22.12
C ARG A 436 -29.51 7.22 -23.02
N ALA A 437 -29.71 7.50 -24.31
CA ALA A 437 -30.00 6.46 -25.29
C ALA A 437 -28.81 5.48 -25.46
N THR A 438 -29.08 4.30 -26.02
CA THR A 438 -28.01 3.35 -26.39
C THR A 438 -27.15 3.91 -27.52
N LEU A 439 -25.85 3.92 -27.27
CA LEU A 439 -24.86 4.40 -28.22
C LEU A 439 -24.57 3.29 -29.25
N PRO A 440 -24.58 3.60 -30.56
CA PRO A 440 -24.28 2.61 -31.59
C PRO A 440 -22.78 2.24 -31.67
N SER A 441 -21.91 3.04 -31.05
CA SER A 441 -20.46 2.85 -30.98
C SER A 441 -20.01 2.53 -29.58
N ALA A 442 -18.89 1.83 -29.45
CA ALA A 442 -18.38 1.28 -28.19
C ALA A 442 -18.21 2.27 -27.01
N ASP A 443 -18.13 3.61 -27.12
CA ASP A 443 -18.07 4.54 -25.95
C ASP A 443 -17.22 4.03 -24.75
N THR A 444 -15.98 3.61 -25.01
CA THR A 444 -15.07 3.21 -23.95
C THR A 444 -14.60 4.47 -23.19
N PRO A 445 -14.01 4.34 -21.97
CA PRO A 445 -13.46 5.50 -21.27
C PRO A 445 -12.49 6.35 -22.11
N GLN A 446 -11.79 5.70 -23.05
CA GLN A 446 -10.81 6.30 -23.95
C GLN A 446 -11.44 7.11 -25.10
N ASP A 447 -12.70 6.81 -25.45
CA ASP A 447 -13.43 7.39 -26.58
C ASP A 447 -14.13 8.70 -26.23
N PHE A 448 -13.57 9.48 -25.29
CA PHE A 448 -14.19 10.70 -24.77
C PHE A 448 -14.49 11.76 -25.83
N GLU A 449 -13.83 11.72 -26.98
CA GLU A 449 -14.08 12.64 -28.10
C GLU A 449 -15.43 12.35 -28.78
N SER A 450 -15.95 11.12 -28.68
CA SER A 450 -17.19 10.68 -29.32
C SER A 450 -18.42 11.37 -28.74
N PHE A 451 -19.13 12.16 -29.53
CA PHE A 451 -20.29 12.94 -29.10
C PHE A 451 -21.62 12.21 -29.28
N SER A 452 -22.44 12.21 -28.24
CA SER A 452 -23.84 11.80 -28.34
C SER A 452 -24.75 12.71 -27.52
N ALA A 453 -25.66 13.40 -28.22
CA ALA A 453 -26.69 14.21 -27.58
C ALA A 453 -27.80 13.33 -26.96
N GLY A 454 -28.61 13.92 -26.09
CA GLY A 454 -29.78 13.24 -25.51
C GLY A 454 -29.51 12.66 -24.13
N ALA A 455 -28.55 13.21 -23.38
CA ALA A 455 -28.24 12.79 -22.02
C ALA A 455 -28.96 13.67 -20.97
N ASP A 456 -29.42 13.06 -19.88
CA ASP A 456 -29.97 13.74 -18.71
C ASP A 456 -29.16 13.42 -17.45
N LEU A 457 -28.96 14.41 -16.58
CA LEU A 457 -28.37 14.24 -15.26
C LEU A 457 -29.51 14.13 -14.24
N VAL A 458 -29.81 12.90 -13.82
CA VAL A 458 -30.95 12.63 -12.97
C VAL A 458 -30.51 12.51 -11.52
N ARG A 459 -31.24 13.18 -10.62
CA ARG A 459 -31.18 13.00 -9.18
C ARG A 459 -32.42 12.27 -8.71
N ALA A 460 -32.24 11.18 -7.97
CA ALA A 460 -33.29 10.46 -7.27
C ALA A 460 -33.05 10.57 -5.77
N SER A 461 -34.08 10.89 -4.99
CA SER A 461 -34.00 10.78 -3.53
C SER A 461 -33.70 9.33 -3.13
N ALA A 462 -32.89 9.14 -2.10
CA ALA A 462 -32.46 7.82 -1.68
C ALA A 462 -32.38 7.68 -0.16
N ALA A 463 -32.71 6.49 0.33
CA ALA A 463 -32.57 6.13 1.75
C ALA A 463 -32.17 4.66 1.89
N ILE A 464 -31.48 4.32 2.99
CA ILE A 464 -31.24 2.94 3.40
C ILE A 464 -32.45 2.47 4.21
N ASP A 465 -33.06 1.36 3.79
CA ASP A 465 -34.12 0.70 4.54
C ASP A 465 -33.54 0.14 5.85
N PRO A 466 -34.06 0.54 7.03
CA PRO A 466 -33.52 0.12 8.31
C PRO A 466 -33.77 -1.36 8.62
N LEU A 467 -34.67 -2.05 7.91
CA LEU A 467 -35.00 -3.45 8.15
C LEU A 467 -34.05 -4.42 7.44
N ASP A 468 -33.72 -4.14 6.18
CA ASP A 468 -32.91 -5.04 5.34
C ASP A 468 -31.59 -4.42 4.86
N GLY A 469 -31.35 -3.14 5.18
CA GLY A 469 -30.13 -2.41 4.83
C GLY A 469 -29.98 -2.16 3.33
N TRP A 470 -31.02 -2.34 2.52
CA TRP A 470 -30.99 -2.05 1.08
C TRP A 470 -31.43 -0.62 0.78
N ILE A 471 -30.92 -0.07 -0.30
CA ILE A 471 -31.30 1.26 -0.77
C ILE A 471 -32.67 1.24 -1.47
N THR A 472 -33.46 2.30 -1.26
CA THR A 472 -34.68 2.61 -2.01
C THR A 472 -34.55 3.97 -2.69
N LEU A 473 -35.22 4.15 -3.84
CA LEU A 473 -35.23 5.40 -4.59
C LEU A 473 -36.65 5.97 -4.69
N SER A 474 -36.76 7.29 -4.65
CA SER A 474 -38.00 8.05 -4.91
C SER A 474 -37.70 9.37 -5.62
N ASP A 475 -38.74 10.12 -5.99
CA ASP A 475 -38.69 11.54 -6.39
C ASP A 475 -37.54 11.88 -7.36
N THR A 476 -37.69 11.50 -8.63
CA THR A 476 -36.69 11.76 -9.67
C THR A 476 -36.85 13.15 -10.29
N ALA A 477 -35.74 13.84 -10.54
CA ALA A 477 -35.69 15.13 -11.22
C ALA A 477 -34.41 15.29 -12.05
N SER A 478 -34.48 16.08 -13.13
CA SER A 478 -33.30 16.50 -13.89
C SER A 478 -32.59 17.65 -13.19
N LEU A 479 -31.25 17.62 -13.19
CA LEU A 479 -30.39 18.68 -12.66
C LEU A 479 -29.93 19.68 -13.74
N LEU A 480 -30.32 19.51 -15.01
CA LEU A 480 -29.78 20.31 -16.12
C LEU A 480 -30.35 21.73 -16.23
N GLY A 481 -31.61 21.91 -15.83
CA GLY A 481 -32.32 23.19 -15.96
C GLY A 481 -31.57 24.36 -15.30
N PRO A 482 -31.19 24.27 -14.01
CA PRO A 482 -30.38 25.28 -13.34
C PRO A 482 -29.02 25.56 -14.00
N CYS A 483 -28.45 24.60 -14.73
CA CYS A 483 -27.18 24.73 -15.43
C CYS A 483 -27.30 25.46 -16.78
N GLY A 484 -28.53 25.72 -17.26
CA GLY A 484 -28.76 26.23 -18.60
C GLY A 484 -28.48 25.22 -19.72
N LEU A 485 -28.56 23.92 -19.42
CA LEU A 485 -28.31 22.82 -20.36
C LEU A 485 -29.64 22.21 -20.82
N ASP A 486 -29.71 21.87 -22.11
CA ASP A 486 -30.88 21.22 -22.72
C ASP A 486 -30.60 19.73 -22.97
N PHE A 487 -31.41 18.86 -22.37
CA PHE A 487 -31.31 17.41 -22.49
C PHE A 487 -31.27 16.93 -23.96
N ALA A 488 -31.93 17.65 -24.88
CA ALA A 488 -32.00 17.26 -26.29
C ALA A 488 -30.67 17.44 -27.05
N THR A 489 -29.75 18.26 -26.52
CA THR A 489 -28.51 18.64 -27.21
C THR A 489 -27.25 18.31 -26.42
N VAL A 490 -27.39 18.10 -25.11
CA VAL A 490 -26.24 17.89 -24.23
C VAL A 490 -25.79 16.43 -24.23
N ASP A 491 -24.46 16.27 -24.16
CA ASP A 491 -23.76 15.06 -23.80
C ASP A 491 -23.19 15.25 -22.39
N LEU A 492 -23.22 14.20 -21.57
CA LEU A 492 -22.89 14.26 -20.15
C LEU A 492 -22.00 13.10 -19.75
N ARG A 493 -21.11 13.33 -18.80
CA ARG A 493 -20.31 12.26 -18.22
C ARG A 493 -19.96 12.48 -16.75
N ARG A 494 -19.89 11.35 -16.06
CA ARG A 494 -19.22 11.13 -14.79
C ARG A 494 -19.50 12.19 -13.72
N PRO A 495 -20.72 12.25 -13.17
CA PRO A 495 -20.97 12.99 -11.95
C PRO A 495 -20.12 12.45 -10.78
N GLN A 496 -19.66 13.34 -9.92
CA GLN A 496 -18.98 13.04 -8.65
C GLN A 496 -19.48 13.97 -7.56
N VAL A 497 -19.50 13.47 -6.32
CA VAL A 497 -20.01 14.19 -5.15
C VAL A 497 -18.84 14.65 -4.27
N SER A 498 -18.95 15.82 -3.65
CA SER A 498 -17.97 16.33 -2.68
C SER A 498 -17.91 15.46 -1.41
N TRP A 499 -16.91 15.66 -0.56
CA TRP A 499 -16.73 14.82 0.63
C TRP A 499 -17.81 15.06 1.69
N ASP A 500 -18.29 16.29 1.82
CA ASP A 500 -19.43 16.68 2.67
C ASP A 500 -20.81 16.33 2.08
N GLY A 501 -20.85 15.79 0.86
CA GLY A 501 -22.11 15.42 0.20
C GLY A 501 -22.92 16.58 -0.39
N THR A 502 -22.41 17.82 -0.37
CA THR A 502 -23.21 19.03 -0.69
C THR A 502 -23.10 19.51 -2.14
N ARG A 503 -22.07 19.09 -2.88
CA ARG A 503 -21.78 19.54 -4.26
C ARG A 503 -21.66 18.36 -5.21
N ILE A 504 -22.12 18.56 -6.44
CA ILE A 504 -22.04 17.60 -7.54
C ILE A 504 -21.27 18.23 -8.70
N ALA A 505 -20.13 17.65 -9.07
CA ALA A 505 -19.38 18.04 -10.26
C ALA A 505 -19.64 17.04 -11.39
N PHE A 506 -19.75 17.50 -12.63
CA PHE A 506 -19.90 16.65 -13.82
C PHE A 506 -19.32 17.36 -15.05
N ALA A 507 -19.12 16.62 -16.15
CA ALA A 507 -18.72 17.25 -17.41
C ALA A 507 -19.87 17.23 -18.43
N ALA A 508 -20.02 18.34 -19.17
CA ALA A 508 -21.04 18.52 -20.19
C ALA A 508 -20.49 19.18 -21.46
N ARG A 509 -21.11 18.90 -22.60
CA ARG A 509 -20.92 19.65 -23.86
C ARG A 509 -22.19 19.59 -24.72
N THR A 510 -22.39 20.59 -25.57
CA THR A 510 -23.64 20.76 -26.34
C THR A 510 -23.52 20.43 -27.84
N ALA A 511 -22.31 20.16 -28.32
CA ALA A 511 -22.05 19.80 -29.72
C ALA A 511 -20.72 19.04 -29.85
N ALA A 512 -20.54 18.30 -30.94
CA ALA A 512 -19.28 17.62 -31.26
C ALA A 512 -18.09 18.59 -31.44
N SER A 513 -18.34 19.81 -31.89
CA SER A 513 -17.33 20.88 -32.02
C SER A 513 -17.08 21.67 -30.74
N ALA A 514 -17.82 21.39 -29.67
CA ALA A 514 -17.64 22.02 -28.37
C ALA A 514 -16.77 21.12 -27.46
N PRO A 515 -15.83 21.70 -26.69
CA PRO A 515 -15.08 20.94 -25.71
C PRO A 515 -15.97 20.46 -24.56
N TRP A 516 -15.51 19.43 -23.85
CA TRP A 516 -16.07 19.10 -22.54
C TRP A 516 -15.73 20.21 -21.55
N GLN A 517 -16.74 20.64 -20.78
CA GLN A 517 -16.59 21.62 -19.71
C GLN A 517 -17.07 21.02 -18.39
N ILE A 518 -16.39 21.37 -17.29
CA ILE A 518 -16.80 20.96 -15.95
C ILE A 518 -17.85 21.93 -15.41
N TYR A 519 -18.93 21.37 -14.87
CA TYR A 519 -19.99 22.06 -14.16
C TYR A 519 -20.02 21.60 -12.71
N VAL A 520 -20.40 22.51 -11.81
CA VAL A 520 -20.69 22.20 -10.41
C VAL A 520 -22.09 22.67 -10.09
N SER A 521 -22.85 21.79 -9.44
CA SER A 521 -24.17 22.02 -8.89
C SER A 521 -24.13 21.92 -7.37
N ASP A 522 -24.81 22.83 -6.70
CA ASP A 522 -25.01 22.85 -5.26
C ASP A 522 -26.42 23.39 -4.93
N ASP A 523 -26.71 23.67 -3.66
CA ASP A 523 -28.00 24.21 -3.23
C ASP A 523 -28.29 25.64 -3.74
N THR A 524 -27.26 26.36 -4.21
CA THR A 524 -27.38 27.74 -4.70
C THR A 524 -27.61 27.81 -6.21
N GLY A 525 -27.23 26.77 -6.95
CA GLY A 525 -27.44 26.67 -8.39
C GLY A 525 -26.47 25.72 -9.08
N CYS A 526 -26.37 25.85 -10.40
CA CYS A 526 -25.43 25.08 -11.21
C CYS A 526 -24.75 25.98 -12.24
N SER A 527 -23.43 25.86 -12.39
CA SER A 527 -22.68 26.67 -13.35
C SER A 527 -21.41 25.98 -13.84
N ALA A 528 -20.90 26.42 -15.00
CA ALA A 528 -19.61 25.97 -15.50
C ALA A 528 -18.46 26.55 -14.65
N GLU A 529 -17.50 25.70 -14.27
CA GLU A 529 -16.34 26.07 -13.45
C GLU A 529 -15.37 26.95 -14.25
N SER A 530 -15.47 28.27 -14.07
CA SER A 530 -14.77 29.25 -14.89
C SER A 530 -13.24 29.10 -14.86
N ALA A 531 -12.66 28.78 -13.70
CA ALA A 531 -11.21 28.59 -13.56
C ALA A 531 -10.72 27.33 -14.31
N ILE A 532 -11.48 26.23 -14.22
CA ILE A 532 -11.15 24.97 -14.90
C ILE A 532 -11.32 25.13 -16.41
N ASN A 533 -12.39 25.78 -16.84
CA ASN A 533 -12.76 25.91 -18.25
C ASN A 533 -12.09 27.09 -18.97
N ALA A 534 -11.24 27.84 -18.28
CA ALA A 534 -10.43 28.90 -18.88
C ALA A 534 -9.40 28.35 -19.88
N ALA A 535 -8.91 29.23 -20.76
CA ALA A 535 -7.84 28.89 -21.68
C ALA A 535 -6.56 28.51 -20.89
N PRO A 536 -5.82 27.46 -21.29
CA PRO A 536 -4.64 27.03 -20.56
C PRO A 536 -3.55 28.09 -20.52
N VAL A 537 -2.99 28.29 -19.33
CA VAL A 537 -1.78 29.07 -19.07
C VAL A 537 -0.76 28.19 -18.36
N ASP A 538 0.52 28.51 -18.50
CA ASP A 538 1.57 27.88 -17.73
C ASP A 538 1.60 28.39 -16.27
N VAL A 539 2.49 27.82 -15.46
CA VAL A 539 2.70 28.22 -14.06
C VAL A 539 3.07 29.70 -13.86
N ASN A 540 3.51 30.39 -14.91
CA ASN A 540 3.85 31.81 -14.89
C ASN A 540 2.72 32.69 -15.46
N GLY A 541 1.58 32.10 -15.83
CA GLY A 541 0.43 32.78 -16.43
C GLY A 541 0.57 33.06 -17.92
N ALA A 542 1.60 32.53 -18.60
CA ALA A 542 1.76 32.68 -20.04
C ALA A 542 0.84 31.71 -20.80
N SER A 543 0.23 32.16 -21.89
CA SER A 543 -0.67 31.31 -22.69
C SER A 543 0.06 30.11 -23.28
N ILE A 544 -0.55 28.93 -23.18
CA ILE A 544 -0.05 27.72 -23.86
C ILE A 544 -0.41 27.81 -25.36
N PRO A 545 0.54 27.53 -26.28
CA PRO A 545 0.26 27.53 -27.71
C PRO A 545 -0.87 26.56 -28.09
N ALA A 546 -1.86 27.05 -28.83
CA ALA A 546 -2.91 26.22 -29.41
C ALA A 546 -2.43 25.57 -30.71
N ASN A 547 -2.92 24.36 -30.99
CA ASN A 547 -2.64 23.62 -32.22
C ASN A 547 -3.93 23.26 -33.00
N GLY A 548 -5.07 23.85 -32.62
CA GLY A 548 -6.37 23.64 -33.27
C GLY A 548 -7.19 22.48 -32.70
N GLU A 549 -6.61 21.67 -31.81
CA GLU A 549 -7.32 20.60 -31.11
C GLU A 549 -8.23 21.15 -30.01
N LEU A 550 -9.31 20.45 -29.71
CA LEU A 550 -10.21 20.81 -28.62
C LEU A 550 -9.56 20.52 -27.25
N ILE A 551 -9.73 21.46 -26.33
CA ILE A 551 -9.30 21.31 -24.94
C ILE A 551 -10.49 20.81 -24.13
N HIS A 552 -10.57 19.50 -23.94
CA HIS A 552 -11.60 18.89 -23.12
C HIS A 552 -11.20 18.95 -21.64
N ASN A 553 -12.14 19.28 -20.76
CA ASN A 553 -12.03 19.12 -19.30
C ASN A 553 -13.15 18.20 -18.85
N PHE A 554 -12.80 17.07 -18.24
CA PHE A 554 -13.76 16.02 -17.95
C PHE A 554 -13.34 15.15 -16.77
N ASP A 555 -14.21 14.22 -16.39
CA ASP A 555 -14.02 13.33 -15.25
C ASP A 555 -13.59 14.05 -13.97
N PRO A 556 -14.37 15.02 -13.46
CA PRO A 556 -14.04 15.69 -12.21
C PRO A 556 -14.03 14.68 -11.05
N ALA A 557 -13.30 14.99 -9.99
CA ALA A 557 -13.30 14.28 -8.71
C ALA A 557 -12.93 15.24 -7.57
N PHE A 558 -13.68 15.21 -6.48
CA PHE A 558 -13.39 16.05 -5.32
C PHE A 558 -12.32 15.41 -4.43
N ALA A 559 -11.26 16.18 -4.17
CA ALA A 559 -10.31 15.89 -3.10
C ALA A 559 -10.96 16.10 -1.72
N PRO A 560 -10.44 15.47 -0.66
CA PRO A 560 -10.94 15.65 0.72
C PRO A 560 -11.01 17.10 1.18
N ASP A 561 -10.12 17.97 0.69
CA ASP A 561 -10.12 19.40 1.02
C ASP A 561 -11.03 20.26 0.12
N GLY A 562 -11.85 19.62 -0.72
CA GLY A 562 -12.84 20.27 -1.56
C GLY A 562 -12.33 20.81 -2.90
N ARG A 563 -11.03 20.70 -3.20
CA ARG A 563 -10.47 20.97 -4.54
C ARG A 563 -10.97 19.94 -5.56
N ILE A 564 -10.96 20.31 -6.85
CA ILE A 564 -11.38 19.43 -7.95
C ILE A 564 -10.15 18.98 -8.74
N VAL A 565 -9.94 17.66 -8.79
CA VAL A 565 -9.07 17.00 -9.78
C VAL A 565 -9.89 16.67 -11.02
N PHE A 566 -9.31 16.78 -12.20
CA PHE A 566 -9.97 16.47 -13.46
C PHE A 566 -9.01 16.00 -14.54
N ALA A 567 -9.51 15.23 -15.50
CA ALA A 567 -8.79 14.87 -16.71
C ALA A 567 -8.90 15.99 -17.76
N SER A 568 -7.82 16.26 -18.48
CA SER A 568 -7.81 17.29 -19.53
C SER A 568 -6.83 16.99 -20.65
N THR A 569 -7.21 17.43 -21.87
CA THR A 569 -6.35 17.37 -23.07
C THR A 569 -5.46 18.60 -23.23
N ARG A 570 -5.41 19.52 -22.25
CA ARG A 570 -4.70 20.82 -22.38
C ARG A 570 -3.18 20.71 -22.61
N GLY A 571 -2.58 19.56 -22.30
CA GLY A 571 -1.15 19.33 -22.38
C GLY A 571 -0.35 20.08 -21.30
N ASN A 572 0.96 20.16 -21.49
CA ASN A 572 1.86 20.59 -20.42
C ASN A 572 1.69 22.07 -20.04
N VAL A 573 1.44 22.31 -18.74
CA VAL A 573 1.36 23.67 -18.14
C VAL A 573 2.44 23.90 -17.08
N MET A 574 3.13 22.84 -16.66
CA MET A 574 4.28 22.92 -15.75
C MET A 574 5.58 22.60 -16.47
N ASN A 575 6.68 23.21 -16.04
CA ASN A 575 8.02 23.00 -16.63
C ASN A 575 7.99 23.05 -18.18
N THR A 576 7.28 24.04 -18.75
CA THR A 576 6.99 24.09 -20.20
C THR A 576 8.24 24.17 -21.07
N SER A 577 9.29 24.85 -20.58
CA SER A 577 10.64 24.86 -21.18
C SER A 577 11.28 23.48 -21.26
N GLY A 578 10.79 22.52 -20.49
CA GLY A 578 11.25 21.14 -20.48
C GLY A 578 10.81 20.32 -21.67
N PHE A 579 9.85 20.79 -22.47
CA PHE A 579 9.27 20.02 -23.56
C PHE A 579 9.65 20.59 -24.92
N SER A 580 9.82 19.70 -25.91
CA SER A 580 9.93 20.09 -27.32
C SER A 580 8.57 20.13 -28.03
N TYR A 581 7.48 20.12 -27.26
CA TYR A 581 6.09 20.04 -27.71
C TYR A 581 5.20 20.81 -26.72
N SER A 582 4.07 21.33 -27.19
CA SER A 582 3.17 22.19 -26.41
C SER A 582 1.73 22.05 -26.86
N GLY A 583 0.79 22.43 -25.99
CA GLY A 583 -0.65 22.34 -26.25
C GLY A 583 -1.16 20.89 -26.16
N PRO A 584 -2.39 20.63 -26.63
CA PRO A 584 -2.93 19.28 -26.70
C PRO A 584 -2.05 18.30 -27.48
N GLN A 585 -1.89 17.08 -26.98
CA GLN A 585 -1.09 16.05 -27.66
C GLN A 585 -2.00 14.92 -28.18
N ARG A 586 -1.53 14.19 -29.21
CA ARG A 586 -2.14 12.93 -29.65
C ARG A 586 -1.52 11.75 -28.89
N SER A 587 -2.28 10.68 -28.69
CA SER A 587 -1.83 9.50 -27.94
C SER A 587 -0.91 8.61 -28.79
N PRO A 588 0.25 8.16 -28.28
CA PRO A 588 1.04 7.11 -28.93
C PRO A 588 0.30 5.77 -29.03
N ALA A 589 -0.58 5.47 -28.07
CA ALA A 589 -1.40 4.26 -28.09
C ALA A 589 -2.39 4.22 -29.26
N ASN A 590 -2.88 5.39 -29.69
CA ASN A 590 -3.66 5.59 -30.91
C ASN A 590 -3.60 7.06 -31.36
N PRO A 591 -2.84 7.39 -32.43
CA PRO A 591 -2.68 8.77 -32.89
C PRO A 591 -3.97 9.45 -33.36
N SER A 592 -5.07 8.72 -33.55
CA SER A 592 -6.38 9.33 -33.83
C SER A 592 -7.07 9.90 -32.59
N ARG A 593 -6.55 9.64 -31.40
CA ARG A 593 -7.10 10.09 -30.11
C ARG A 593 -6.20 11.12 -29.46
N LEU A 594 -6.79 12.02 -28.68
CA LEU A 594 -6.07 12.95 -27.83
C LEU A 594 -5.54 12.26 -26.57
N ASN A 595 -4.36 12.69 -26.15
CA ASN A 595 -3.79 12.43 -24.83
C ASN A 595 -4.62 13.15 -23.76
N ALA A 596 -4.69 12.57 -22.55
CA ALA A 596 -5.31 13.20 -21.40
C ALA A 596 -4.48 12.96 -20.15
N ASN A 597 -4.27 14.02 -19.36
CA ASN A 597 -3.60 13.96 -18.06
C ASN A 597 -4.49 14.52 -16.96
N LEU A 598 -4.06 14.36 -15.70
CA LEU A 598 -4.77 14.86 -14.54
C LEU A 598 -4.23 16.22 -14.10
N TYR A 599 -5.15 17.08 -13.68
CA TYR A 599 -4.90 18.44 -13.20
C TYR A 599 -5.75 18.69 -11.96
N ILE A 600 -5.35 19.67 -11.15
CA ILE A 600 -6.08 20.11 -9.97
C ILE A 600 -6.33 21.63 -10.03
N SER A 601 -7.54 22.01 -9.62
CA SER A 601 -7.93 23.42 -9.45
C SER A 601 -7.52 23.94 -8.06
N GLU A 602 -6.77 25.04 -8.03
CA GLU A 602 -6.22 25.66 -6.83
C GLU A 602 -6.45 27.19 -6.84
N SER A 603 -6.28 27.85 -5.69
CA SER A 603 -6.48 29.31 -5.55
C SER A 603 -5.54 30.15 -6.43
N GLY A 604 -4.45 29.56 -6.94
CA GLY A 604 -3.50 30.18 -7.87
C GLY A 604 -3.66 29.78 -9.35
N GLY A 605 -4.67 28.97 -9.69
CA GLY A 605 -4.89 28.49 -11.06
C GLY A 605 -4.95 26.97 -11.16
N ILE A 606 -4.60 26.44 -12.34
CA ILE A 606 -4.61 25.00 -12.62
C ILE A 606 -3.19 24.45 -12.54
N ARG A 607 -2.99 23.43 -11.71
CA ARG A 607 -1.72 22.71 -11.59
C ARG A 607 -1.81 21.33 -12.23
N GLN A 608 -0.80 20.95 -13.00
CA GLN A 608 -0.70 19.62 -13.60
C GLN A 608 -0.25 18.59 -12.58
N LEU A 609 -0.85 17.41 -12.57
CA LEU A 609 -0.46 16.30 -11.70
C LEU A 609 0.29 15.21 -12.48
N THR A 610 -0.12 14.96 -13.72
CA THR A 610 0.46 13.89 -14.54
C THR A 610 0.90 14.34 -15.93
N PHE A 611 1.84 13.60 -16.54
CA PHE A 611 2.63 14.04 -17.70
C PHE A 611 2.80 12.94 -18.78
N LEU A 612 2.08 11.83 -18.66
CA LEU A 612 2.17 10.71 -19.61
C LEU A 612 1.53 11.03 -20.96
N LEU A 613 1.89 10.27 -21.99
CA LEU A 613 1.45 10.55 -23.37
C LEU A 613 0.22 9.76 -23.81
N ASN A 614 -0.14 8.67 -23.13
CA ASN A 614 -1.42 7.99 -23.35
C ASN A 614 -2.52 8.65 -22.51
N GLN A 615 -3.61 7.96 -22.20
CA GLN A 615 -4.72 8.56 -21.46
C GLN A 615 -4.72 8.16 -19.98
N GLU A 616 -4.84 9.16 -19.11
CA GLU A 616 -5.08 9.01 -17.67
C GLU A 616 -6.46 9.57 -17.35
N LEU A 617 -7.34 8.70 -16.88
CA LEU A 617 -8.79 8.88 -16.88
C LEU A 617 -9.39 8.42 -15.56
N LEU A 618 -10.65 8.78 -15.33
CA LEU A 618 -11.44 8.27 -14.22
C LEU A 618 -10.81 8.47 -12.81
N PRO A 619 -10.34 9.68 -12.44
CA PRO A 619 -9.79 9.94 -11.10
C PRO A 619 -10.81 9.72 -9.97
N SER A 620 -10.40 9.10 -8.88
CA SER A 620 -11.15 8.88 -7.64
C SER A 620 -10.19 9.02 -6.46
N PHE A 621 -10.69 8.95 -5.23
CA PHE A 621 -9.85 9.09 -4.03
C PHE A 621 -10.01 7.90 -3.09
N MET A 622 -8.89 7.51 -2.49
CA MET A 622 -8.89 6.67 -1.29
C MET A 622 -9.30 7.50 -0.08
N SER A 623 -9.82 6.83 0.95
CA SER A 623 -10.20 7.37 2.26
C SER A 623 -9.07 8.12 2.96
N ASP A 624 -7.81 7.77 2.68
CA ASP A 624 -6.63 8.46 3.20
C ASP A 624 -6.24 9.73 2.42
N GLY A 625 -6.97 10.07 1.35
CA GLY A 625 -6.73 11.26 0.55
C GLY A 625 -5.76 11.09 -0.62
N ARG A 626 -5.26 9.88 -0.90
CA ARG A 626 -4.50 9.60 -2.13
C ARG A 626 -5.42 9.55 -3.35
N LEU A 627 -4.94 10.10 -4.47
CA LEU A 627 -5.62 10.07 -5.76
C LEU A 627 -5.37 8.73 -6.45
N ILE A 628 -6.42 8.08 -6.93
CA ILE A 628 -6.38 6.84 -7.71
C ILE A 628 -7.06 7.03 -9.06
N PHE A 629 -6.61 6.35 -10.11
CA PHE A 629 -7.13 6.56 -11.47
C PHE A 629 -6.77 5.41 -12.40
N THR A 630 -7.31 5.42 -13.62
CA THR A 630 -6.98 4.46 -14.68
C THR A 630 -5.97 5.08 -15.66
N THR A 631 -4.96 4.32 -16.05
CA THR A 631 -3.98 4.69 -17.07
C THR A 631 -3.99 3.70 -18.24
N GLU A 632 -3.89 4.21 -19.47
CA GLU A 632 -3.65 3.42 -20.66
C GLU A 632 -2.16 3.13 -20.85
N LYS A 633 -1.82 1.85 -20.89
CA LYS A 633 -0.46 1.37 -21.09
C LYS A 633 -0.41 0.61 -22.41
N ARG A 634 0.13 1.27 -23.44
CA ARG A 634 0.39 0.65 -24.74
C ARG A 634 1.85 0.79 -25.10
N ALA A 635 2.51 -0.36 -25.31
CA ALA A 635 3.89 -0.47 -25.79
C ALA A 635 3.98 -1.70 -26.70
N PRO A 636 5.00 -1.84 -27.57
CA PRO A 636 5.13 -3.03 -28.41
C PRO A 636 4.99 -4.33 -27.61
N LYS A 637 4.15 -5.25 -28.08
CA LYS A 637 3.79 -6.53 -27.46
C LYS A 637 3.14 -6.40 -26.08
N PHE A 638 2.46 -5.28 -25.81
CA PHE A 638 1.81 -5.04 -24.52
C PHE A 638 0.65 -4.05 -24.58
N TYR A 639 -0.48 -4.40 -23.97
CA TYR A 639 -1.60 -3.50 -23.71
C TYR A 639 -2.21 -3.76 -22.33
N GLN A 640 -2.49 -2.70 -21.57
CA GLN A 640 -3.29 -2.73 -20.35
C GLN A 640 -4.05 -1.42 -20.15
N LEU A 641 -5.27 -1.49 -19.58
CA LEU A 641 -5.80 -0.42 -18.74
C LEU A 641 -5.55 -0.79 -17.28
N ALA A 642 -4.83 0.04 -16.53
CA ALA A 642 -4.35 -0.31 -15.21
C ALA A 642 -4.64 0.78 -14.16
N GLY A 643 -4.78 0.39 -12.90
CA GLY A 643 -4.96 1.33 -11.80
C GLY A 643 -3.64 1.99 -11.39
N ARG A 644 -3.62 3.30 -11.14
CA ARG A 644 -2.49 4.06 -10.59
C ARG A 644 -2.92 4.81 -9.35
N ARG A 645 -1.93 5.20 -8.53
CA ARG A 645 -2.10 6.14 -7.42
C ARG A 645 -1.01 7.23 -7.46
N ILE A 646 -1.33 8.39 -6.90
CA ILE A 646 -0.40 9.52 -6.74
C ILE A 646 -0.80 10.34 -5.50
N ASN A 647 0.17 10.99 -4.87
CA ASN A 647 -0.11 11.98 -3.83
C ASN A 647 -0.59 13.28 -4.48
N LEU A 648 -1.38 14.07 -3.75
CA LEU A 648 -2.00 15.28 -4.31
C LEU A 648 -0.98 16.42 -4.54
N ASP A 649 0.21 16.33 -3.94
CA ASP A 649 1.37 17.19 -4.23
C ASP A 649 2.07 16.84 -5.56
N GLY A 650 1.70 15.72 -6.18
CA GLY A 650 2.25 15.22 -7.44
C GLY A 650 3.32 14.14 -7.28
N GLY A 651 3.80 13.86 -6.05
CA GLY A 651 4.80 12.83 -5.79
C GLY A 651 4.23 11.41 -5.72
N ASP A 652 5.12 10.40 -5.71
CA ASP A 652 4.78 8.97 -5.60
C ASP A 652 3.81 8.51 -6.71
N TYR A 653 4.15 8.81 -7.98
CA TYR A 653 3.45 8.24 -9.13
C TYR A 653 3.65 6.72 -9.17
N HIS A 654 2.68 5.96 -8.68
CA HIS A 654 2.86 4.56 -8.30
C HIS A 654 1.83 3.65 -8.96
N PRO A 655 2.22 2.44 -9.42
CA PRO A 655 1.29 1.33 -9.64
C PRO A 655 0.28 1.12 -8.49
N LEU A 656 -1.01 0.99 -8.80
CA LEU A 656 -2.01 0.57 -7.81
C LEU A 656 -2.31 -0.92 -7.97
N PHE A 657 -2.90 -1.32 -9.10
CA PHE A 657 -3.27 -2.71 -9.38
C PHE A 657 -3.48 -2.95 -10.88
N GLY A 658 -3.49 -4.20 -11.33
CA GLY A 658 -3.76 -4.55 -12.74
C GLY A 658 -2.67 -4.11 -13.73
N GLN A 659 -1.40 -4.06 -13.29
CA GLN A 659 -0.30 -3.60 -14.15
C GLN A 659 0.11 -4.58 -15.25
N ARG A 660 -0.35 -5.84 -15.17
CA ARG A 660 0.01 -6.96 -16.05
C ARG A 660 -1.20 -7.86 -16.22
N SER A 661 -1.20 -8.66 -17.29
CA SER A 661 -2.24 -9.66 -17.56
C SER A 661 -2.24 -10.85 -16.60
N THR A 662 -1.28 -10.95 -15.67
CA THR A 662 -1.26 -11.99 -14.62
C THR A 662 -2.54 -12.02 -13.78
N ILE A 663 -3.28 -10.91 -13.69
CA ILE A 663 -4.59 -10.87 -13.02
C ILE A 663 -5.72 -11.56 -13.84
N GLY A 664 -5.40 -12.09 -15.02
CA GLY A 664 -6.34 -12.75 -15.93
C GLY A 664 -7.09 -11.81 -16.88
N TYR A 665 -6.85 -10.50 -16.84
CA TYR A 665 -7.55 -9.48 -17.62
C TYR A 665 -6.57 -8.46 -18.20
N SER A 666 -6.96 -7.80 -19.29
CA SER A 666 -6.17 -6.72 -19.91
C SER A 666 -6.67 -5.32 -19.56
N GLN A 667 -7.79 -5.21 -18.86
CA GLN A 667 -8.35 -3.92 -18.47
C GLN A 667 -8.86 -3.94 -17.03
N LEU A 668 -8.50 -2.90 -16.28
CA LEU A 668 -9.04 -2.52 -14.99
C LEU A 668 -9.43 -1.03 -15.08
N THR A 669 -10.73 -0.75 -14.97
CA THR A 669 -11.30 0.59 -15.07
C THR A 669 -12.24 0.90 -13.91
N ASP A 670 -12.64 2.18 -13.77
CA ASP A 670 -13.57 2.66 -12.74
C ASP A 670 -13.20 2.22 -11.31
N VAL A 671 -11.93 2.38 -10.93
CA VAL A 671 -11.48 1.99 -9.59
C VAL A 671 -12.00 2.96 -8.52
N VAL A 672 -12.63 2.42 -7.49
CA VAL A 672 -13.11 3.16 -6.31
C VAL A 672 -12.74 2.41 -5.03
N GLU A 673 -12.53 3.12 -3.92
CA GLU A 673 -12.33 2.49 -2.62
C GLU A 673 -13.68 2.35 -1.87
N LEU A 674 -13.91 1.18 -1.28
CA LEU A 674 -15.08 0.88 -0.45
C LEU A 674 -14.82 1.25 1.02
N SER A 675 -15.86 1.27 1.85
CA SER A 675 -15.77 1.58 3.29
C SER A 675 -14.82 0.67 4.07
N ASP A 676 -14.61 -0.57 3.61
CA ASP A 676 -13.66 -1.53 4.20
C ASP A 676 -12.23 -1.40 3.65
N LYS A 677 -11.95 -0.37 2.84
CA LYS A 677 -10.73 -0.11 2.06
C LYS A 677 -10.33 -1.17 1.04
N ASN A 678 -11.24 -2.07 0.66
CA ASN A 678 -11.04 -2.82 -0.57
C ASN A 678 -11.34 -1.92 -1.78
N LEU A 679 -10.74 -2.26 -2.92
CA LEU A 679 -11.05 -1.57 -4.16
C LEU A 679 -12.16 -2.33 -4.89
N ALA A 680 -13.13 -1.61 -5.43
CA ALA A 680 -14.03 -2.13 -6.46
C ALA A 680 -13.59 -1.56 -7.82
N ALA A 681 -13.61 -2.40 -8.86
CA ALA A 681 -13.24 -2.00 -10.21
C ALA A 681 -13.90 -2.91 -11.26
N ILE A 682 -13.90 -2.45 -12.51
CA ILE A 682 -14.41 -3.19 -13.67
C ILE A 682 -13.26 -3.87 -14.40
N PHE A 683 -13.33 -5.18 -14.52
CA PHE A 683 -12.31 -6.03 -15.15
C PHE A 683 -12.83 -6.53 -16.50
N SER A 684 -12.05 -6.37 -17.56
CA SER A 684 -12.45 -6.82 -18.90
C SER A 684 -11.26 -7.16 -19.81
N GLU A 685 -11.58 -7.78 -20.94
CA GLU A 685 -10.65 -7.99 -22.05
C GLU A 685 -10.65 -6.81 -23.04
N GLN A 686 -9.51 -6.60 -23.71
CA GLN A 686 -9.42 -5.64 -24.80
C GLN A 686 -10.44 -5.98 -25.90
N GLY A 687 -11.24 -4.99 -26.27
CA GLY A 687 -12.35 -5.16 -27.21
C GLY A 687 -13.73 -5.07 -26.57
N ALA A 688 -13.83 -5.10 -25.24
CA ALA A 688 -15.10 -4.91 -24.55
C ALA A 688 -15.68 -3.51 -24.84
N ALA A 689 -16.92 -3.48 -25.33
CA ALA A 689 -17.68 -2.29 -25.61
C ALA A 689 -18.17 -1.63 -24.32
N HIS A 690 -18.38 -0.32 -24.38
CA HIS A 690 -18.97 0.55 -23.36
C HIS A 690 -18.24 0.54 -22.01
N GLY A 691 -16.96 0.16 -22.00
CA GLY A 691 -16.22 -0.06 -20.75
C GLY A 691 -16.86 -1.13 -19.86
N ALA A 692 -17.61 -2.06 -20.46
CA ALA A 692 -18.34 -3.11 -19.77
C ALA A 692 -17.39 -4.24 -19.34
N GLY A 693 -17.70 -4.88 -18.20
CA GLY A 693 -16.90 -5.99 -17.71
C GLY A 693 -17.49 -6.71 -16.50
N ALA A 694 -16.62 -7.42 -15.79
CA ALA A 694 -16.90 -8.02 -14.49
C ALA A 694 -16.70 -6.98 -13.38
N ILE A 695 -17.54 -7.03 -12.35
CA ILE A 695 -17.26 -6.32 -11.10
C ILE A 695 -16.29 -7.17 -10.25
N ALA A 696 -15.17 -6.57 -9.85
CA ALA A 696 -14.14 -7.22 -9.05
C ALA A 696 -13.90 -6.47 -7.74
N ILE A 697 -13.69 -7.20 -6.64
CA ILE A 697 -13.29 -6.67 -5.34
C ILE A 697 -11.85 -7.08 -5.08
N VAL A 698 -10.99 -6.10 -4.80
CA VAL A 698 -9.54 -6.30 -4.61
C VAL A 698 -9.15 -5.95 -3.18
N ASN A 699 -8.74 -6.97 -2.42
CA ASN A 699 -8.10 -6.80 -1.12
C ASN A 699 -6.59 -6.64 -1.29
N ARG A 700 -6.15 -5.40 -1.55
CA ARG A 700 -4.73 -5.07 -1.79
C ARG A 700 -3.76 -5.51 -0.70
N SER A 701 -4.25 -5.73 0.53
CA SER A 701 -3.39 -6.16 1.65
C SER A 701 -2.93 -7.62 1.60
N LEU A 702 -3.47 -8.41 0.65
CA LEU A 702 -2.98 -9.76 0.41
C LEU A 702 -1.80 -9.80 -0.58
N GLY A 703 -1.57 -8.72 -1.34
CA GLY A 703 -0.52 -8.62 -2.34
C GLY A 703 -1.04 -8.63 -3.78
N ILE A 704 -0.11 -8.79 -4.73
CA ILE A 704 -0.46 -8.91 -6.15
C ILE A 704 -1.33 -10.14 -6.36
N ASP A 705 -2.17 -10.13 -7.40
CA ASP A 705 -2.86 -11.34 -7.83
C ASP A 705 -2.27 -11.92 -9.12
N GLN A 706 -2.39 -13.22 -9.25
CA GLN A 706 -1.86 -14.04 -10.31
C GLN A 706 -2.91 -15.14 -10.58
N GLN A 707 -3.94 -14.76 -11.33
CA GLN A 707 -5.09 -15.60 -11.70
C GLN A 707 -5.01 -16.14 -13.12
N SER A 708 -4.14 -15.59 -13.97
CA SER A 708 -4.02 -16.05 -15.35
C SER A 708 -3.53 -17.49 -15.40
N THR A 709 -4.11 -18.30 -16.28
CA THR A 709 -3.64 -19.64 -16.60
C THR A 709 -2.78 -19.67 -17.86
N ASP A 710 -2.61 -18.53 -18.56
CA ASP A 710 -1.77 -18.43 -19.75
C ASP A 710 -0.30 -18.23 -19.33
N PRO A 711 0.61 -19.16 -19.67
CA PRO A 711 2.03 -19.00 -19.38
C PRO A 711 2.64 -17.73 -19.99
N ALA A 712 2.10 -17.20 -21.09
CA ALA A 712 2.60 -15.99 -21.75
C ALA A 712 2.35 -14.71 -20.94
N ASP A 713 1.43 -14.74 -19.98
CA ASP A 713 1.17 -13.62 -19.06
C ASP A 713 2.25 -13.49 -17.98
N TYR A 714 3.06 -14.53 -17.81
CA TYR A 714 4.13 -14.58 -16.84
C TYR A 714 5.48 -14.37 -17.53
N THR A 715 6.28 -13.50 -16.93
CA THR A 715 7.63 -13.15 -17.42
C THR A 715 8.69 -14.19 -17.07
N GLN A 716 8.35 -15.08 -16.15
CA GLN A 716 9.05 -16.32 -15.84
C GLN A 716 8.05 -17.47 -15.90
N ASP A 717 8.44 -18.63 -16.44
CA ASP A 717 7.55 -19.80 -16.55
C ASP A 717 7.12 -20.28 -15.15
N PRO A 718 5.82 -20.12 -14.79
CA PRO A 718 5.34 -20.50 -13.47
C PRO A 718 5.29 -22.03 -13.29
N THR A 719 5.23 -22.80 -14.39
CA THR A 719 5.17 -24.26 -14.35
C THR A 719 6.52 -24.89 -14.03
N ALA A 720 7.62 -24.17 -14.22
CA ALA A 720 8.95 -24.62 -13.85
C ALA A 720 9.14 -24.79 -12.32
N ILE A 721 8.19 -24.29 -11.52
CA ILE A 721 8.27 -24.30 -10.05
C ILE A 721 6.94 -24.70 -9.37
N ASP A 722 6.02 -25.34 -10.09
CA ASP A 722 4.71 -25.77 -9.58
C ASP A 722 3.90 -24.64 -8.88
N TRP A 723 3.97 -23.42 -9.43
CA TRP A 723 3.37 -22.22 -8.86
C TRP A 723 2.12 -21.75 -9.66
N PRO A 724 1.04 -21.26 -9.01
CA PRO A 724 0.84 -21.14 -7.56
C PRO A 724 0.45 -22.47 -6.93
N ASN A 725 0.97 -22.75 -5.73
CA ASN A 725 0.44 -23.83 -4.89
C ASN A 725 -0.90 -23.35 -4.29
N PRO A 726 -2.05 -23.94 -4.67
CA PRO A 726 -3.37 -23.45 -4.29
C PRO A 726 -3.64 -23.56 -2.78
N ASP A 727 -2.90 -24.40 -2.06
CA ASP A 727 -3.05 -24.57 -0.61
C ASP A 727 -2.41 -23.41 0.18
N PHE A 728 -1.43 -22.70 -0.42
CA PHE A 728 -0.64 -21.67 0.24
C PHE A 728 -0.84 -20.27 -0.36
N TYR A 729 -1.31 -20.17 -1.60
CA TYR A 729 -1.52 -18.90 -2.28
C TYR A 729 -2.94 -18.35 -2.03
N GLN A 730 -3.03 -17.14 -1.45
CA GLN A 730 -4.29 -16.44 -1.25
C GLN A 730 -4.52 -15.38 -2.32
N HIS A 731 -5.52 -15.59 -3.18
CA HIS A 731 -5.96 -14.59 -4.15
C HIS A 731 -6.45 -13.31 -3.48
N SER A 732 -6.02 -12.17 -4.01
CA SER A 732 -6.45 -10.84 -3.55
C SER A 732 -7.72 -10.35 -4.26
N ILE A 733 -8.07 -10.93 -5.42
CA ILE A 733 -9.31 -10.62 -6.14
C ILE A 733 -10.41 -11.61 -5.77
N SER A 734 -11.63 -11.10 -5.60
CA SER A 734 -12.88 -11.87 -5.58
C SER A 734 -13.88 -11.29 -6.57
N MET A 735 -14.60 -12.15 -7.29
CA MET A 735 -15.67 -11.76 -8.23
C MET A 735 -17.02 -12.03 -7.57
N PRO A 736 -17.78 -11.00 -7.11
CA PRO A 736 -19.08 -11.19 -6.48
C PRO A 736 -20.11 -11.84 -7.42
N ASP A 737 -19.98 -11.60 -8.71
CA ASP A 737 -20.81 -12.22 -9.74
C ASP A 737 -19.94 -12.84 -10.84
N PRO A 738 -19.48 -14.09 -10.65
CA PRO A 738 -18.59 -14.75 -11.61
C PRO A 738 -19.29 -15.07 -12.95
N ALA A 739 -20.62 -14.95 -13.05
CA ALA A 739 -21.34 -15.19 -14.30
C ALA A 739 -21.14 -14.04 -15.30
N ALA A 740 -21.06 -12.79 -14.83
CA ALA A 740 -20.62 -11.66 -15.63
C ALA A 740 -19.08 -11.66 -15.70
N SER A 741 -18.53 -12.50 -16.57
CA SER A 741 -17.13 -12.91 -16.52
C SER A 741 -16.13 -11.85 -16.95
N GLY A 742 -16.58 -10.76 -17.61
CA GLY A 742 -15.69 -9.73 -18.18
C GLY A 742 -14.93 -10.19 -19.43
N ARG A 743 -15.17 -11.42 -19.90
CA ARG A 743 -14.62 -11.98 -21.13
C ARG A 743 -15.42 -11.50 -22.33
N LEU A 744 -14.78 -11.41 -23.50
CA LEU A 744 -15.48 -10.99 -24.73
C LEU A 744 -16.65 -11.92 -25.05
N GLU A 745 -16.44 -13.23 -24.94
CA GLU A 745 -17.45 -14.27 -25.10
C GLU A 745 -17.67 -15.01 -23.77
N SER A 746 -18.78 -15.74 -23.64
CA SER A 746 -19.08 -16.56 -22.45
C SER A 746 -19.23 -15.74 -21.16
N THR A 747 -19.85 -14.57 -21.25
CA THR A 747 -20.36 -13.81 -20.10
C THR A 747 -21.87 -14.01 -19.96
N ASN A 748 -22.42 -13.70 -18.79
CA ASN A 748 -23.85 -13.61 -18.53
C ASN A 748 -24.12 -12.37 -17.67
N GLY A 749 -24.23 -11.25 -18.37
CA GLY A 749 -24.35 -9.92 -17.79
C GLY A 749 -23.08 -9.10 -17.94
N ALA A 750 -23.21 -7.80 -17.70
CA ALA A 750 -22.15 -6.83 -17.85
C ALA A 750 -22.31 -5.69 -16.85
N TYR A 751 -21.21 -5.32 -16.17
CA TYR A 751 -21.16 -4.22 -15.22
C TYR A 751 -20.35 -3.05 -15.74
N ARG A 752 -20.67 -1.85 -15.24
CA ARG A 752 -19.80 -0.68 -15.32
C ARG A 752 -20.05 0.30 -14.16
N ASN A 753 -19.10 1.22 -13.95
CA ASN A 753 -19.22 2.38 -13.07
C ASN A 753 -19.66 2.08 -11.63
N PRO A 754 -18.88 1.32 -10.84
CA PRO A 754 -19.13 1.15 -9.42
C PRO A 754 -19.01 2.46 -8.64
N SER A 755 -19.90 2.65 -7.68
CA SER A 755 -19.86 3.72 -6.67
C SER A 755 -20.12 3.13 -5.29
N PRO A 756 -19.33 3.48 -4.27
CA PRO A 756 -19.54 3.01 -2.90
C PRO A 756 -20.86 3.53 -2.31
N LEU A 757 -21.47 2.73 -1.45
CA LEU A 757 -22.55 3.13 -0.54
C LEU A 757 -22.05 3.17 0.91
N PRO A 758 -22.64 4.01 1.79
CA PRO A 758 -22.19 4.14 3.16
C PRO A 758 -22.29 2.84 3.97
N ASN A 759 -23.21 1.93 3.63
CA ASN A 759 -23.36 0.63 4.29
C ASN A 759 -22.44 -0.48 3.74
N GLY A 760 -21.43 -0.14 2.94
CA GLY A 760 -20.48 -1.11 2.37
C GLY A 760 -20.99 -1.93 1.17
N ARG A 761 -22.20 -1.65 0.67
CA ARG A 761 -22.68 -2.13 -0.64
C ARG A 761 -22.15 -1.24 -1.77
N ILE A 762 -22.47 -1.59 -3.01
CA ILE A 762 -22.02 -0.88 -4.21
C ILE A 762 -23.21 -0.55 -5.10
N LEU A 763 -23.31 0.69 -5.61
CA LEU A 763 -24.16 1.03 -6.75
C LEU A 763 -23.39 0.73 -8.03
N VAL A 764 -24.02 0.01 -8.96
CA VAL A 764 -23.40 -0.33 -10.25
C VAL A 764 -24.42 -0.22 -11.37
N SER A 765 -23.94 0.13 -12.56
CA SER A 765 -24.71 -0.02 -13.79
C SER A 765 -24.59 -1.45 -14.29
N TYR A 766 -25.73 -2.09 -14.59
CA TYR A 766 -25.77 -3.52 -14.93
C TYR A 766 -26.69 -3.80 -16.13
N ALA A 767 -26.15 -4.50 -17.12
CA ALA A 767 -26.90 -5.04 -18.25
C ALA A 767 -27.05 -6.55 -18.05
N ALA A 768 -28.30 -7.03 -17.94
CA ALA A 768 -28.60 -8.41 -17.59
C ALA A 768 -28.57 -9.33 -18.81
N ALA A 769 -28.12 -10.58 -18.63
CA ALA A 769 -28.14 -11.61 -19.68
C ALA A 769 -27.38 -11.25 -20.97
N GLU A 770 -26.46 -10.29 -20.90
CA GLU A 770 -25.53 -9.99 -21.98
C GLU A 770 -24.54 -11.14 -22.14
N THR A 771 -24.29 -11.59 -23.38
CA THR A 771 -23.44 -12.75 -23.66
C THR A 771 -22.20 -12.43 -24.47
N ASP A 772 -22.14 -11.24 -25.08
CA ASP A 772 -21.05 -10.78 -25.93
C ASP A 772 -20.66 -9.35 -25.53
N LEU A 773 -19.49 -9.21 -24.91
CA LEU A 773 -19.00 -7.89 -24.51
C LEU A 773 -18.43 -7.08 -25.68
N SER A 774 -18.17 -7.66 -26.84
CA SER A 774 -17.70 -6.91 -28.01
C SER A 774 -18.80 -6.06 -28.65
N THR A 775 -20.06 -6.44 -28.45
CA THR A 775 -21.23 -5.74 -28.98
C THR A 775 -22.36 -5.67 -27.96
N VAL A 776 -22.09 -5.13 -26.76
CA VAL A 776 -23.12 -4.99 -25.71
C VAL A 776 -24.33 -4.23 -26.26
N THR A 777 -25.49 -4.90 -26.31
CA THR A 777 -26.73 -4.32 -26.85
C THR A 777 -27.79 -4.11 -25.78
N THR A 778 -27.66 -4.81 -24.65
CA THR A 778 -28.60 -4.72 -23.54
C THR A 778 -28.42 -3.39 -22.81
N PRO A 779 -29.49 -2.58 -22.62
CA PRO A 779 -29.39 -1.34 -21.87
C PRO A 779 -28.98 -1.57 -20.42
N PHE A 780 -28.06 -0.75 -19.91
CA PHE A 780 -27.67 -0.76 -18.51
C PHE A 780 -28.78 -0.18 -17.63
N GLY A 781 -29.21 -0.92 -16.62
CA GLY A 781 -30.02 -0.43 -15.50
C GLY A 781 -29.15 -0.07 -14.30
N LEU A 782 -29.76 0.45 -13.23
CA LEU A 782 -29.10 0.71 -11.95
C LEU A 782 -29.45 -0.36 -10.93
N VAL A 783 -28.43 -0.97 -10.32
CA VAL A 783 -28.60 -1.97 -9.26
C VAL A 783 -27.71 -1.65 -8.05
N ALA A 784 -28.15 -2.06 -6.87
CA ALA A 784 -27.28 -2.19 -5.70
C ALA A 784 -26.77 -3.63 -5.62
N LEU A 785 -25.49 -3.82 -5.30
CA LEU A 785 -24.79 -5.09 -5.18
C LEU A 785 -24.17 -5.23 -3.78
N ASP A 786 -24.35 -6.38 -3.16
CA ASP A 786 -23.54 -6.79 -2.00
C ASP A 786 -22.22 -7.41 -2.50
N PRO A 787 -21.06 -6.81 -2.18
CA PRO A 787 -19.77 -7.29 -2.66
C PRO A 787 -19.32 -8.62 -2.05
N THR A 788 -19.93 -9.07 -0.95
CA THR A 788 -19.58 -10.34 -0.30
C THR A 788 -20.46 -11.48 -0.78
N SER A 789 -21.78 -11.28 -0.84
CA SER A 789 -22.71 -12.35 -1.23
C SER A 789 -22.97 -12.43 -2.73
N GLY A 790 -22.74 -11.36 -3.48
CA GLY A 790 -23.13 -11.25 -4.88
C GLY A 790 -24.63 -10.97 -5.09
N GLU A 791 -25.41 -10.82 -4.01
CA GLU A 791 -26.82 -10.48 -4.10
C GLU A 791 -27.00 -9.08 -4.71
N ARG A 792 -28.02 -8.94 -5.58
CA ARG A 792 -28.33 -7.69 -6.29
C ARG A 792 -29.79 -7.30 -6.13
N ARG A 793 -30.05 -6.01 -5.97
CA ARG A 793 -31.41 -5.42 -6.03
C ARG A 793 -31.47 -4.38 -7.14
N SER A 794 -32.41 -4.56 -8.08
CA SER A 794 -32.68 -3.58 -9.13
C SER A 794 -33.34 -2.33 -8.54
N LEU A 795 -32.82 -1.15 -8.91
CA LEU A 795 -33.33 0.15 -8.46
C LEU A 795 -34.00 0.90 -9.61
N VAL A 796 -33.39 0.86 -10.80
CA VAL A 796 -33.94 1.43 -12.04
C VAL A 796 -33.75 0.39 -13.15
N ALA A 797 -34.84 -0.01 -13.79
CA ALA A 797 -34.79 -0.96 -14.90
C ALA A 797 -34.06 -0.35 -16.11
N GLY A 798 -33.46 -1.22 -16.93
CA GLY A 798 -32.88 -0.82 -18.22
C GLY A 798 -33.96 -0.45 -19.25
N GLY A 799 -33.73 0.64 -19.98
CA GLY A 799 -34.56 1.11 -21.09
C GLY A 799 -33.77 2.16 -21.89
N PRO A 800 -33.61 3.38 -21.37
CA PRO A 800 -32.37 4.12 -21.56
C PRO A 800 -31.21 3.43 -20.81
N ASN A 801 -29.98 3.76 -21.17
CA ASN A 801 -28.80 3.40 -20.39
C ASN A 801 -28.66 4.31 -19.19
N ILE A 802 -28.58 3.71 -18.01
CA ILE A 802 -28.29 4.35 -16.75
C ILE A 802 -26.82 4.09 -16.42
N VAL A 803 -26.00 5.15 -16.43
CA VAL A 803 -24.54 5.06 -16.27
C VAL A 803 -24.01 6.08 -15.26
N TRP A 804 -22.80 5.81 -14.75
CA TRP A 804 -22.12 6.62 -13.74
C TRP A 804 -23.00 7.00 -12.53
N PRO A 805 -23.62 6.02 -11.84
CA PRO A 805 -24.31 6.31 -10.59
C PRO A 805 -23.31 6.77 -9.52
N VAL A 806 -23.70 7.77 -8.73
CA VAL A 806 -22.95 8.22 -7.56
C VAL A 806 -23.92 8.50 -6.41
N ALA A 807 -23.58 8.04 -5.22
CA ALA A 807 -24.36 8.28 -4.01
C ALA A 807 -24.05 9.66 -3.41
N VAL A 808 -25.07 10.35 -2.90
CA VAL A 808 -24.96 11.65 -2.23
C VAL A 808 -25.06 11.45 -0.72
N TYR A 809 -23.91 11.51 -0.06
CA TYR A 809 -23.75 11.39 1.40
C TYR A 809 -22.40 11.99 1.83
N ALA A 810 -22.28 12.33 3.10
CA ALA A 810 -21.03 12.78 3.70
C ALA A 810 -20.09 11.60 4.00
N ARG A 811 -18.83 11.76 3.60
CA ARG A 811 -17.73 10.83 3.80
C ARG A 811 -16.82 11.34 4.93
N ALA A 812 -16.39 10.43 5.79
CA ALA A 812 -15.39 10.72 6.81
C ALA A 812 -14.13 11.31 6.15
N ASN A 813 -13.71 12.48 6.60
CA ASN A 813 -12.61 13.22 5.99
C ASN A 813 -11.34 13.11 6.83
N HIS A 814 -10.38 12.31 6.35
CA HIS A 814 -9.07 12.14 7.00
C HIS A 814 -8.00 13.10 6.45
N GLY A 815 -8.40 14.11 5.68
CA GLY A 815 -7.50 15.08 5.06
C GLY A 815 -6.79 14.57 3.81
N ILE A 816 -5.77 15.31 3.37
CA ILE A 816 -4.94 14.94 2.21
C ILE A 816 -3.75 14.13 2.69
N PHE A 817 -3.51 12.98 2.04
CA PHE A 817 -2.33 12.18 2.32
C PHE A 817 -1.04 12.96 2.09
N THR A 818 -0.14 12.88 3.05
CA THR A 818 1.24 13.35 2.92
C THR A 818 2.18 12.15 2.98
N SER A 819 3.25 12.18 2.18
CA SER A 819 4.21 11.08 2.14
C SER A 819 4.77 10.82 3.54
N ARG A 820 4.78 9.55 3.93
CA ARG A 820 5.19 9.09 5.26
C ARG A 820 6.71 8.92 5.27
N PRO A 821 7.47 9.69 6.07
CA PRO A 821 8.93 9.59 6.08
C PRO A 821 9.47 8.24 6.58
N ASP A 822 8.65 7.47 7.30
CA ASP A 822 8.94 6.11 7.79
C ASP A 822 8.66 5.01 6.77
N GLU A 823 8.36 5.37 5.52
CA GLU A 823 8.36 4.45 4.40
C GLU A 823 9.78 4.39 3.79
N PRO A 824 10.54 3.30 4.03
CA PRO A 824 11.92 3.19 3.53
C PRO A 824 12.01 3.23 2.00
N ASN A 825 10.94 2.84 1.31
CA ASN A 825 10.71 3.04 -0.12
C ASN A 825 9.46 3.92 -0.31
N GLY A 826 9.40 4.70 -1.39
CA GLY A 826 8.18 5.46 -1.70
C GLY A 826 8.00 6.74 -0.88
N VAL A 827 8.89 7.02 0.09
CA VAL A 827 9.02 8.38 0.63
C VAL A 827 9.37 9.33 -0.51
N THR A 828 8.53 10.35 -0.66
CA THR A 828 8.67 11.40 -1.66
C THR A 828 8.57 12.75 -0.98
N ARG A 829 9.33 13.72 -1.47
CA ARG A 829 9.25 15.11 -1.05
C ARG A 829 9.34 16.00 -2.26
N ILE A 830 8.45 17.00 -2.35
CA ILE A 830 8.56 18.05 -3.35
C ILE A 830 9.40 19.20 -2.80
N SER A 831 10.59 19.39 -3.35
CA SER A 831 11.49 20.49 -3.03
C SER A 831 11.04 21.77 -3.73
N THR A 832 11.00 22.88 -2.99
CA THR A 832 10.68 24.22 -3.51
C THR A 832 11.94 25.02 -3.88
N ALA A 833 13.13 24.45 -3.70
CA ALA A 833 14.37 25.13 -4.03
C ALA A 833 14.41 25.45 -5.54
N ASP A 834 14.83 26.67 -5.90
CA ASP A 834 14.92 27.11 -7.30
C ASP A 834 15.70 26.13 -8.18
N ALA A 835 16.80 25.60 -7.63
CA ALA A 835 17.63 24.61 -8.29
C ALA A 835 16.93 23.26 -8.51
N MET A 836 15.71 23.02 -8.04
CA MET A 836 14.97 21.77 -8.22
C MET A 836 13.67 21.94 -9.03
N GLN A 837 13.27 23.17 -9.37
CA GLN A 837 11.95 23.45 -9.96
C GLN A 837 11.69 22.79 -11.33
N ASP A 838 12.73 22.40 -12.07
CA ASP A 838 12.65 21.80 -13.40
C ASP A 838 13.15 20.34 -13.45
N ARG A 839 13.57 19.78 -12.30
CA ARG A 839 14.20 18.45 -12.19
C ARG A 839 13.60 17.63 -11.06
N ALA A 840 13.86 16.34 -11.09
CA ALA A 840 13.58 15.41 -10.01
C ALA A 840 14.84 14.62 -9.66
N GLU A 841 14.97 14.21 -8.41
CA GLU A 841 16.06 13.40 -7.90
C GLU A 841 15.55 12.05 -7.42
N ILE A 842 16.22 10.99 -7.87
CA ILE A 842 15.85 9.61 -7.57
C ILE A 842 17.05 8.93 -6.92
N THR A 843 16.84 8.33 -5.76
CA THR A 843 17.78 7.40 -5.14
C THR A 843 17.28 5.98 -5.30
N PHE A 844 17.94 5.19 -6.15
CA PHE A 844 17.74 3.76 -6.25
C PHE A 844 18.52 3.05 -5.14
N LEU A 845 17.81 2.40 -4.22
CA LEU A 845 18.44 1.72 -3.08
C LEU A 845 19.15 0.42 -3.50
N ASP A 846 18.59 -0.31 -4.47
CA ASP A 846 19.23 -1.43 -5.19
C ASP A 846 18.64 -1.47 -6.59
N LEU A 847 19.40 -0.97 -7.57
CA LEU A 847 18.97 -0.86 -8.96
C LEU A 847 18.83 -2.24 -9.64
N PRO A 848 19.79 -3.19 -9.49
CA PRO A 848 19.59 -4.58 -9.91
C PRO A 848 18.26 -5.18 -9.46
N LEU A 849 17.94 -5.09 -8.17
CA LEU A 849 16.69 -5.60 -7.63
C LEU A 849 15.48 -4.90 -8.25
N LEU A 850 15.53 -3.56 -8.37
CA LEU A 850 14.45 -2.80 -8.99
C LEU A 850 14.15 -3.31 -10.41
N THR A 851 15.19 -3.50 -11.22
CA THR A 851 15.01 -4.00 -12.59
C THR A 851 14.34 -5.38 -12.58
N SER A 852 14.68 -6.26 -11.65
CA SER A 852 13.96 -7.54 -11.51
C SER A 852 12.46 -7.32 -11.21
N LEU A 853 12.06 -6.38 -10.37
CA LEU A 853 10.64 -6.10 -10.07
C LEU A 853 9.88 -5.53 -11.28
N MET A 854 10.54 -4.62 -11.99
CA MET A 854 9.99 -3.94 -13.15
C MET A 854 9.72 -4.87 -14.33
N PHE A 855 10.40 -6.00 -14.40
CA PHE A 855 10.24 -6.98 -15.47
C PHE A 855 9.69 -8.33 -15.00
N GLN A 856 9.91 -8.73 -13.76
CA GLN A 856 9.54 -10.02 -13.16
C GLN A 856 8.67 -9.80 -11.93
N ASN A 857 7.41 -9.40 -12.12
CA ASN A 857 6.49 -9.16 -11.00
C ASN A 857 5.67 -10.40 -10.63
N THR A 858 6.38 -11.50 -10.34
CA THR A 858 5.81 -12.80 -9.98
C THR A 858 6.46 -13.28 -8.68
N ARG A 859 5.80 -14.21 -7.98
CA ARG A 859 6.34 -14.82 -6.74
C ARG A 859 7.35 -15.97 -6.98
N THR A 860 7.78 -16.17 -8.23
CA THR A 860 8.51 -17.35 -8.69
C THR A 860 10.03 -17.33 -8.43
N GLY A 861 10.52 -16.33 -7.68
CA GLY A 861 11.95 -16.03 -7.56
C GLY A 861 12.47 -15.12 -8.67
N ARG A 862 13.71 -14.62 -8.53
CA ARG A 862 14.23 -13.52 -9.35
C ARG A 862 15.66 -13.77 -9.81
N ASP A 863 15.91 -13.61 -11.11
CA ASP A 863 17.27 -13.56 -11.64
C ASP A 863 17.76 -12.11 -11.64
N ILE A 864 18.60 -11.77 -10.65
CA ILE A 864 19.07 -10.40 -10.44
C ILE A 864 20.44 -10.22 -11.10
N ALA A 865 20.46 -9.52 -12.23
CA ALA A 865 21.69 -9.18 -12.94
C ALA A 865 22.61 -8.28 -12.08
N SER A 866 23.91 -8.58 -12.02
CA SER A 866 24.88 -7.77 -11.26
C SER A 866 25.01 -6.34 -11.77
N ASN A 867 24.84 -6.13 -13.08
CA ASN A 867 24.73 -4.82 -13.70
C ASN A 867 23.66 -4.85 -14.80
N PRO A 868 22.45 -4.33 -14.55
CA PRO A 868 21.36 -4.37 -15.51
C PRO A 868 21.52 -3.34 -16.64
N GLN A 869 22.59 -2.55 -16.69
CA GLN A 869 22.81 -1.52 -17.73
C GLN A 869 21.57 -0.63 -17.97
N LEU A 870 20.99 -0.07 -16.91
CA LEU A 870 19.80 0.77 -17.01
C LEU A 870 20.06 1.99 -17.91
N GLU A 871 19.10 2.30 -18.77
CA GLU A 871 19.03 3.51 -19.56
C GLU A 871 17.70 4.21 -19.30
N ILE A 872 17.73 5.53 -19.20
CA ILE A 872 16.55 6.39 -19.01
C ILE A 872 16.25 7.10 -20.32
N TRP A 873 15.03 6.91 -20.81
CA TRP A 873 14.52 7.43 -22.06
C TRP A 873 13.35 8.38 -21.80
N GLU A 874 13.19 9.38 -22.66
CA GLU A 874 11.96 10.17 -22.75
C GLU A 874 11.12 9.61 -23.90
N SER A 875 9.84 9.35 -23.62
CA SER A 875 8.84 9.15 -24.67
C SER A 875 8.43 10.48 -25.27
N LEU A 876 8.23 10.52 -26.59
CA LEU A 876 7.80 11.72 -27.30
C LEU A 876 6.43 11.47 -27.95
N PRO A 877 5.55 12.49 -28.00
CA PRO A 877 4.25 12.35 -28.65
C PRO A 877 4.41 12.08 -30.16
N PRO A 878 3.33 11.63 -30.83
CA PRO A 878 3.21 11.69 -32.28
C PRO A 878 3.65 13.08 -32.79
N ALA A 879 4.45 13.08 -33.86
CA ALA A 879 4.89 14.32 -34.46
C ALA A 879 3.70 15.15 -34.97
N ALA A 880 3.87 16.48 -35.04
CA ALA A 880 2.82 17.36 -35.55
C ALA A 880 2.34 16.89 -36.94
N GLY A 881 1.02 16.78 -37.10
CA GLY A 881 0.38 16.28 -38.33
C GLY A 881 0.19 14.76 -38.40
N VAL A 882 0.70 13.98 -37.45
CA VAL A 882 0.40 12.54 -37.32
C VAL A 882 -0.91 12.37 -36.56
N THR A 883 -1.98 12.04 -37.27
CA THR A 883 -3.34 11.87 -36.72
C THR A 883 -3.89 10.46 -36.87
N ASP A 884 -3.09 9.54 -37.41
CA ASP A 884 -3.41 8.13 -37.59
C ASP A 884 -2.11 7.31 -37.70
N TYR A 885 -2.24 5.99 -37.74
CA TYR A 885 -1.08 5.11 -37.93
C TYR A 885 -0.48 5.21 -39.34
N ALA A 886 -1.28 5.51 -40.36
CA ALA A 886 -0.80 5.57 -41.74
C ALA A 886 0.20 6.72 -41.95
N SER A 887 0.00 7.84 -41.26
CA SER A 887 0.88 9.01 -41.24
C SER A 887 2.07 8.87 -40.30
N GLY A 888 2.09 7.86 -39.41
CA GLY A 888 3.13 7.68 -38.40
C GLY A 888 4.48 7.15 -38.91
N GLY A 889 4.53 6.59 -40.13
CA GLY A 889 5.77 6.14 -40.78
C GLY A 889 6.56 5.10 -39.99
N ASN A 890 7.88 5.25 -39.93
CA ASN A 890 8.80 4.29 -39.26
C ASN A 890 8.68 4.23 -37.73
N PHE A 891 7.79 5.04 -37.14
CA PHE A 891 7.51 5.01 -35.72
C PHE A 891 6.34 4.09 -35.37
N VAL A 892 5.65 3.51 -36.36
CA VAL A 892 4.52 2.60 -36.13
C VAL A 892 4.98 1.15 -36.18
N VAL A 893 4.57 0.39 -35.17
CA VAL A 893 4.74 -1.06 -35.10
C VAL A 893 3.38 -1.72 -34.98
N GLN A 894 3.20 -2.84 -35.65
CA GLN A 894 2.04 -3.70 -35.54
C GLN A 894 2.41 -4.98 -34.76
N ASP A 895 1.57 -5.36 -33.82
CA ASP A 895 1.67 -6.58 -33.01
C ASP A 895 0.28 -7.17 -32.75
N ASP A 896 0.21 -8.17 -31.88
CA ASP A 896 -1.03 -8.89 -31.55
C ASP A 896 -2.09 -8.01 -30.85
N PHE A 897 -1.68 -6.86 -30.29
CA PHE A 897 -2.58 -5.87 -29.68
C PHE A 897 -2.95 -4.74 -30.64
N GLY A 898 -2.59 -4.86 -31.93
CA GLY A 898 -2.83 -3.88 -32.98
C GLY A 898 -1.61 -2.99 -33.28
N SER A 899 -1.85 -1.79 -33.81
CA SER A 899 -0.76 -0.83 -34.07
C SER A 899 -0.40 -0.01 -32.82
N VAL A 900 0.82 0.50 -32.76
CA VAL A 900 1.30 1.46 -31.73
C VAL A 900 2.34 2.40 -32.33
N TYR A 901 2.30 3.66 -31.92
CA TYR A 901 3.33 4.64 -32.26
C TYR A 901 4.40 4.70 -31.17
N VAL A 902 5.68 4.61 -31.54
CA VAL A 902 6.81 4.62 -30.60
C VAL A 902 7.86 5.59 -31.09
N ARG A 903 8.06 6.69 -30.37
CA ARG A 903 9.10 7.69 -30.63
C ARG A 903 9.76 8.09 -29.31
N ARG A 904 11.07 7.87 -29.19
CA ARG A 904 11.80 8.04 -27.93
C ARG A 904 13.16 8.68 -28.15
N ARG A 905 13.73 9.29 -27.12
CA ARG A 905 15.14 9.71 -27.10
C ARG A 905 15.82 9.25 -25.81
N LEU A 906 17.09 8.85 -25.92
CA LEU A 906 17.89 8.50 -24.76
C LEU A 906 18.28 9.79 -24.03
N LEU A 907 18.05 9.84 -22.72
CA LEU A 907 18.54 10.91 -21.87
C LEU A 907 19.91 10.56 -21.26
N GLY A 908 20.09 9.31 -20.82
CA GLY A 908 21.35 8.89 -20.22
C GLY A 908 21.27 7.57 -19.45
N LYS A 909 22.35 7.28 -18.70
CA LYS A 909 22.51 6.05 -17.92
C LYS A 909 22.96 6.38 -16.49
N PRO A 910 22.35 5.80 -15.46
CA PRO A 910 22.80 5.96 -14.08
C PRO A 910 24.19 5.38 -13.84
N THR A 911 24.94 5.97 -12.91
CA THR A 911 26.17 5.36 -12.38
C THR A 911 25.82 4.43 -11.21
N LEU A 912 26.28 3.18 -11.26
CA LEU A 912 26.00 2.16 -10.24
C LEU A 912 27.13 2.09 -9.21
N SER A 913 26.77 2.13 -7.93
CA SER A 913 27.69 1.89 -6.80
C SER A 913 27.94 0.40 -6.59
N LEU A 914 28.97 0.04 -5.80
CA LEU A 914 29.34 -1.37 -5.54
C LEU A 914 28.23 -2.17 -4.85
N ASP A 915 27.41 -1.52 -4.03
CA ASP A 915 26.25 -2.13 -3.35
C ASP A 915 24.99 -2.18 -4.23
N GLY A 916 25.09 -1.80 -5.51
CA GLY A 916 23.95 -1.75 -6.43
C GLY A 916 23.08 -0.51 -6.30
N SER A 917 23.40 0.44 -5.42
CA SER A 917 22.66 1.70 -5.29
C SER A 917 23.08 2.74 -6.33
N SER A 918 22.18 3.67 -6.65
CA SER A 918 22.46 4.77 -7.58
C SER A 918 21.65 6.01 -7.23
N ARG A 919 22.18 7.20 -7.50
CA ARG A 919 21.48 8.47 -7.32
C ARG A 919 21.53 9.24 -8.63
N VAL A 920 20.39 9.72 -9.11
CA VAL A 920 20.28 10.40 -10.41
C VAL A 920 19.40 11.64 -10.33
N GLN A 921 19.70 12.60 -11.18
CA GLN A 921 18.79 13.72 -11.46
C GLN A 921 18.28 13.60 -12.89
N VAL A 922 16.96 13.69 -13.04
CA VAL A 922 16.25 13.63 -14.32
C VAL A 922 15.39 14.88 -14.47
N PRO A 923 14.90 15.20 -15.67
CA PRO A 923 13.98 16.31 -15.80
C PRO A 923 12.66 16.00 -15.09
N GLY A 924 12.08 16.99 -14.43
CA GLY A 924 10.80 16.86 -13.74
C GLY A 924 9.64 17.00 -14.71
N GLY A 925 8.58 16.22 -14.51
CA GLY A 925 7.36 16.28 -15.30
C GLY A 925 7.50 15.77 -16.73
N VAL A 926 8.47 14.92 -17.06
CA VAL A 926 8.54 14.30 -18.39
C VAL A 926 8.11 12.83 -18.38
N PRO A 927 7.52 12.32 -19.48
CA PRO A 927 7.20 10.90 -19.62
C PRO A 927 8.48 10.09 -19.84
N LEU A 928 8.89 9.35 -18.82
CA LEU A 928 10.09 8.52 -18.83
C LEU A 928 9.78 7.05 -19.07
N VAL A 929 10.70 6.35 -19.72
CA VAL A 929 10.69 4.89 -19.86
C VAL A 929 12.10 4.37 -19.57
N TYR A 930 12.19 3.23 -18.89
CA TYR A 930 13.47 2.58 -18.64
C TYR A 930 13.71 1.46 -19.66
N SER A 931 14.98 1.24 -20.02
CA SER A 931 15.43 -0.02 -20.60
C SER A 931 16.56 -0.63 -19.78
N ALA A 932 16.58 -1.94 -19.63
CA ALA A 932 17.62 -2.66 -18.89
C ALA A 932 17.90 -4.02 -19.53
N ASN A 933 19.12 -4.53 -19.32
CA ASN A 933 19.48 -5.90 -19.61
C ASN A 933 18.98 -6.82 -18.49
N VAL A 934 17.99 -7.63 -18.81
CA VAL A 934 17.38 -8.60 -17.89
C VAL A 934 17.25 -9.94 -18.62
N ARG A 935 17.37 -11.04 -17.89
CA ARG A 935 17.09 -12.37 -18.44
C ARG A 935 15.64 -12.72 -18.15
N LEU A 936 14.81 -12.80 -19.19
CA LEU A 936 13.42 -13.26 -19.08
C LEU A 936 13.33 -14.76 -19.42
N ALA A 937 12.16 -15.37 -19.21
CA ALA A 937 11.91 -16.72 -19.69
C ALA A 937 12.20 -16.84 -21.20
N GLY A 938 12.92 -17.90 -21.58
CA GLY A 938 13.36 -18.11 -22.97
C GLY A 938 14.68 -17.43 -23.33
N ASP A 939 15.18 -16.48 -22.53
CA ASP A 939 16.46 -15.85 -22.77
C ASP A 939 17.63 -16.78 -22.39
N SER A 940 18.55 -17.01 -23.33
CA SER A 940 19.80 -17.74 -23.05
C SER A 940 20.80 -16.93 -22.21
N ALA A 941 20.70 -15.60 -22.23
CA ALA A 941 21.51 -14.65 -21.46
C ALA A 941 20.72 -13.33 -21.29
N PRO A 942 21.08 -12.44 -20.35
CA PRO A 942 20.40 -11.15 -20.22
C PRO A 942 20.38 -10.35 -21.53
N THR A 943 19.20 -9.90 -21.96
CA THR A 943 19.01 -9.08 -23.17
C THR A 943 18.31 -7.77 -22.82
N ARG A 944 18.40 -6.78 -23.71
CA ARG A 944 17.85 -5.44 -23.48
C ARG A 944 16.34 -5.43 -23.64
N HIS A 945 15.63 -5.14 -22.55
CA HIS A 945 14.18 -5.01 -22.51
C HIS A 945 13.77 -3.59 -22.14
N PHE A 946 12.69 -3.09 -22.74
CA PHE A 946 12.05 -1.84 -22.35
C PHE A 946 10.93 -2.11 -21.36
N LEU A 947 10.87 -1.28 -20.32
CA LEU A 947 9.71 -1.21 -19.45
C LEU A 947 8.48 -0.94 -20.31
N ARG A 948 7.42 -1.74 -20.10
CA ARG A 948 6.18 -1.71 -20.89
C ARG A 948 5.20 -0.63 -20.40
N GLU A 949 5.72 0.41 -19.74
CA GLU A 949 4.95 1.52 -19.20
C GLU A 949 5.80 2.78 -19.12
N GLU A 950 5.12 3.92 -19.15
CA GLU A 950 5.74 5.20 -18.85
C GLU A 950 5.67 5.46 -17.33
N LEU A 951 6.63 6.23 -16.86
CA LEU A 951 6.78 6.70 -15.49
C LEU A 951 6.95 8.22 -15.55
N GLN A 952 6.73 8.88 -14.41
CA GLN A 952 7.04 10.28 -14.25
C GLN A 952 7.65 10.50 -12.88
N PHE A 953 8.36 11.61 -12.74
CA PHE A 953 8.72 12.20 -11.46
C PHE A 953 8.33 13.66 -11.49
N TYR A 954 7.72 14.14 -10.42
CA TYR A 954 7.18 15.49 -10.37
C TYR A 954 8.30 16.53 -10.36
N PRO A 955 8.12 17.74 -10.93
CA PRO A 955 9.09 18.82 -10.77
C PRO A 955 9.35 19.14 -9.29
N GLY A 956 10.61 19.08 -8.86
CA GLY A 956 11.03 19.21 -7.47
C GLY A 956 11.03 17.90 -6.67
N GLU A 957 10.56 16.78 -7.23
CA GLU A 957 10.46 15.51 -6.49
C GLU A 957 11.83 14.97 -6.10
N MET A 958 11.95 14.57 -4.83
CA MET A 958 13.06 13.80 -4.29
C MET A 958 12.48 12.50 -3.75
N THR A 959 12.89 11.37 -4.33
CA THR A 959 12.25 10.07 -4.04
C THR A 959 13.25 8.92 -3.90
N ARG A 960 12.85 7.89 -3.17
CA ARG A 960 13.58 6.62 -3.03
C ARG A 960 12.82 5.49 -3.71
N GLN A 961 13.52 4.71 -4.52
CA GLN A 961 12.97 3.53 -5.19
C GLN A 961 13.74 2.26 -4.83
N SER A 962 13.06 1.12 -4.88
CA SER A 962 13.59 -0.21 -4.51
C SER A 962 13.89 -0.34 -3.02
N PHE A 963 14.62 -1.40 -2.68
CA PHE A 963 15.14 -1.71 -1.34
C PHE A 963 16.48 -2.43 -1.46
N PRO A 964 17.35 -2.39 -0.45
CA PRO A 964 18.47 -3.32 -0.39
C PRO A 964 17.96 -4.76 -0.50
N ARG A 965 18.59 -5.58 -1.35
CA ARG A 965 18.23 -7.00 -1.52
C ARG A 965 18.09 -7.81 -0.24
N SER A 966 18.90 -7.52 0.78
CA SER A 966 18.86 -8.19 2.09
C SER A 966 17.58 -7.88 2.88
N MET A 967 16.87 -6.81 2.54
CA MET A 967 15.65 -6.34 3.20
C MET A 967 14.39 -6.68 2.40
N PHE A 968 14.54 -7.06 1.12
CA PHE A 968 13.43 -7.25 0.20
C PHE A 968 12.40 -8.28 0.68
N ASN A 969 12.86 -9.43 1.18
CA ASN A 969 11.96 -10.52 1.56
C ASN A 969 10.99 -10.12 2.67
N GLY A 970 11.46 -9.36 3.67
CA GLY A 970 10.62 -8.91 4.78
C GLY A 970 9.71 -7.73 4.48
N LEU A 971 9.97 -7.04 3.38
CA LEU A 971 9.25 -5.83 2.99
C LEU A 971 8.30 -6.09 1.84
N CYS A 972 8.86 -6.52 0.72
CA CYS A 972 8.12 -6.78 -0.50
C CYS A 972 7.71 -8.24 -0.64
N GLY A 973 8.44 -9.17 0.00
CA GLY A 973 8.27 -10.59 -0.23
C GLY A 973 6.85 -11.09 0.04
N GLY A 974 6.18 -10.52 1.05
CA GLY A 974 4.78 -10.83 1.32
C GLY A 974 3.84 -10.54 0.15
N CYS A 975 4.15 -9.59 -0.72
CA CYS A 975 3.34 -9.27 -1.90
C CYS A 975 3.94 -9.81 -3.20
N HIS A 976 5.27 -9.91 -3.30
CA HIS A 976 6.00 -10.15 -4.54
C HIS A 976 6.79 -11.46 -4.55
N GLY A 977 6.68 -12.29 -3.50
CA GLY A 977 7.52 -13.47 -3.28
C GLY A 977 8.94 -13.09 -2.86
N SER A 978 9.68 -14.04 -2.30
CA SER A 978 11.08 -13.82 -1.92
C SER A 978 12.00 -13.68 -3.15
N VAL A 979 13.25 -13.26 -2.94
CA VAL A 979 14.26 -13.23 -4.00
C VAL A 979 14.53 -14.63 -4.56
N SER A 980 14.62 -15.65 -3.71
CA SER A 980 14.86 -17.03 -4.14
C SER A 980 13.62 -17.73 -4.71
N GLY A 981 12.43 -17.22 -4.38
CA GLY A 981 11.15 -17.88 -4.64
C GLY A 981 10.72 -18.85 -3.53
N MET A 982 11.49 -18.98 -2.44
CA MET A 982 11.11 -19.76 -1.27
C MET A 982 10.19 -18.95 -0.34
N GLU A 983 9.01 -19.46 -0.03
CA GLU A 983 7.97 -18.73 0.72
C GLU A 983 8.33 -18.54 2.21
N ASN A 984 8.99 -19.53 2.83
CA ASN A 984 9.49 -19.47 4.20
C ASN A 984 10.57 -18.41 4.46
N GLU A 985 11.17 -17.83 3.43
CA GLU A 985 12.08 -16.69 3.57
C GLU A 985 11.36 -15.35 3.79
N ILE A 986 10.04 -15.30 3.60
CA ILE A 986 9.24 -14.08 3.79
C ILE A 986 9.01 -13.89 5.30
N SER A 987 9.88 -13.09 5.91
CA SER A 987 9.87 -12.78 7.34
C SER A 987 10.11 -11.31 7.63
N VAL A 988 9.44 -10.77 8.65
CA VAL A 988 9.62 -9.36 9.02
C VAL A 988 11.07 -9.09 9.42
N ASN A 989 11.64 -7.98 8.97
CA ASN A 989 12.95 -7.54 9.42
C ASN A 989 12.81 -6.55 10.58
N PRO A 990 13.29 -6.86 11.80
CA PRO A 990 13.20 -5.96 12.95
C PRO A 990 14.03 -4.67 12.80
N ASP A 991 15.07 -4.66 11.96
CA ASP A 991 15.97 -3.52 11.75
C ASP A 991 15.71 -2.81 10.42
N ILE A 992 14.45 -2.45 10.19
CA ILE A 992 14.05 -1.80 8.95
C ILE A 992 14.44 -0.32 8.89
N LEU A 993 14.28 0.41 9.99
CA LEU A 993 14.42 1.87 9.99
C LEU A 993 15.87 2.33 9.91
N THR A 994 16.80 1.58 10.52
CA THR A 994 18.20 2.05 10.60
C THR A 994 19.03 1.70 9.37
N SER A 995 18.69 0.61 8.68
CA SER A 995 19.54 0.01 7.65
C SER A 995 19.00 0.14 6.23
N ALA A 996 17.68 0.23 6.03
CA ALA A 996 17.07 0.12 4.69
C ALA A 996 17.47 1.25 3.73
N SER A 997 17.81 2.44 4.26
CA SER A 997 18.24 3.59 3.46
C SER A 997 19.75 3.85 3.53
N ASN A 998 20.52 3.01 4.24
CA ASN A 998 21.96 3.16 4.37
C ASN A 998 22.67 2.54 3.16
N VAL A 999 22.70 3.29 2.06
CA VAL A 999 23.30 2.88 0.79
C VAL A 999 24.41 3.84 0.37
N SER A 1000 25.41 3.34 -0.34
CA SER A 1000 26.59 4.08 -0.78
C SER A 1000 26.21 5.36 -1.55
N ALA A 1001 25.23 5.25 -2.46
CA ALA A 1001 24.78 6.35 -3.29
C ALA A 1001 24.15 7.53 -2.51
N ALA A 1002 23.69 7.33 -1.27
CA ALA A 1002 23.12 8.41 -0.46
C ALA A 1002 24.14 9.53 -0.16
N SER A 1003 25.43 9.18 -0.10
CA SER A 1003 26.53 10.12 0.15
C SER A 1003 27.18 10.68 -1.13
N LEU A 1004 26.77 10.19 -2.30
CA LEU A 1004 27.36 10.57 -3.58
C LEU A 1004 26.58 11.70 -4.26
N LEU A 1005 27.25 12.42 -5.16
CA LEU A 1005 26.60 13.34 -6.08
C LEU A 1005 25.74 12.55 -7.09
N PRO A 1006 24.56 13.06 -7.46
CA PRO A 1006 23.72 12.40 -8.46
C PRO A 1006 24.38 12.40 -9.83
N THR A 1007 24.12 11.35 -10.62
CA THR A 1007 24.38 11.39 -12.06
C THR A 1007 23.35 12.30 -12.72
N GLU A 1008 23.79 13.40 -13.34
CA GLU A 1008 22.90 14.30 -14.08
C GLU A 1008 22.50 13.71 -15.44
N ILE A 1009 21.21 13.46 -15.63
CA ILE A 1009 20.62 12.91 -16.84
C ILE A 1009 19.59 13.93 -17.37
N LEU A 1010 20.10 15.09 -17.78
CA LEU A 1010 19.30 16.24 -18.20
C LEU A 1010 19.45 16.55 -19.72
N ASP A 1011 20.39 15.90 -20.41
CA ASP A 1011 20.62 16.12 -21.84
C ASP A 1011 19.47 15.57 -22.69
N ARG A 1012 18.86 16.45 -23.47
CA ARG A 1012 17.71 16.19 -24.34
C ARG A 1012 18.07 16.23 -25.83
N ASN A 1013 19.36 16.29 -26.16
CA ASN A 1013 19.86 16.30 -27.55
C ASN A 1013 20.07 14.90 -28.13
N GLY A 1014 19.73 13.85 -27.37
CA GLY A 1014 19.79 12.46 -27.83
C GLY A 1014 18.99 12.26 -29.13
N ALA A 1015 19.53 11.42 -30.03
CA ALA A 1015 18.87 11.11 -31.28
C ALA A 1015 17.48 10.51 -31.03
N VAL A 1016 16.48 11.02 -31.74
CA VAL A 1016 15.13 10.46 -31.73
C VAL A 1016 15.13 9.15 -32.50
N GLN A 1017 14.65 8.10 -31.86
CA GLN A 1017 14.59 6.75 -32.39
C GLN A 1017 13.15 6.25 -32.36
N GLY A 1018 12.85 5.39 -33.33
CA GLY A 1018 11.62 4.61 -33.29
C GLY A 1018 11.76 3.41 -32.36
N PRO A 1019 10.84 2.43 -32.46
CA PRO A 1019 10.97 1.21 -31.70
C PRO A 1019 12.32 0.55 -31.99
N PRO A 1020 13.06 0.07 -30.98
CA PRO A 1020 14.26 -0.72 -31.24
C PRO A 1020 13.82 -1.95 -32.04
N PHE A 1021 14.34 -2.10 -33.25
CA PHE A 1021 14.13 -3.31 -34.06
C PHE A 1021 14.90 -4.49 -33.43
N PRO A 1022 14.39 -5.74 -33.40
CA PRO A 1022 13.02 -6.24 -33.28
C PRO A 1022 12.69 -6.89 -31.91
#